data_AF-A0A344TDD3-F1
#
_entry.id   AF-A0A344TDD3-F1
#
_cell.length_a   1.000
_cell.length_b   1.000
_cell.length_c   1.000
_cell.angle_alpha   90.00
_cell.angle_beta   90.00
_cell.angle_gamma   90.00
#
_symmetry.space_group_name_H-M   'P 1'
#
loop_
_entity.id
_entity.type
_entity.pdbx_description
1 polymer ?
#
loop_
_entity_poly.entity_id
_entity_poly.type
_entity_poly.pdbx_seq_one_letter_code
_entity_poly.pdbx_strand_id
1 'polypeptide(L)'
;MNMRHFYLLLVILLMLVNCKTSTNIAYNLASKDLPITEKGLDHAGFIRDFDDKALVRGERIYNATCINCHGNEENEGSIPMSLKFWSEPFKAGGDAYSMYQTVTKGYGSMPPQVALSPQEKYDVIHYIQQEFVSKNKATTLPKVTSEYLSALPKGKSRGPALKPYQPWADMDYGNFLINTYELADEKTGIPRFHSPGPSPFKDEDYSKNNFAYKGIAVRLDKGAGGVSKGKAWMIFDHDLMRVAGAYTGEGFIDWNAILLNDKHETYPRTIGKLHFETPVSPGWANPTTGKFEDPRFVARDGRAFGPLPKSWANYKGLYHYEDQIIISYTVGESAVLEKFGFVGPSVFTRTLNISPSNSILKMRVANASAKVSLLGKGATLVEENGQIFMNVNAKEAVKVTLAIGEKGSNFSEKDLPEPESLTKYTLGTGRAHYPEVLKTFTTRGKEDGPFAVDQLTPPFENPWACRMKLSGIDFFKDANTAVICATDGDVWLIKGVLNPDGALTWQRIGSGLFQPLGIKVVDEKIYVTCRDQLVLLRDLNGDMETDFYESFNHDHQVTDHFHEFAMGLQTDKEGNFYYAKSGRHAREALIPQHGTLLKVSADGSKTDIIATGFRAANGVCINPDGSFIVTDQQGYWNPMNRINWVKGIGKFYGNMWGYNPPKDSSRAAMEQPLVWVDMKYDRSPSEMVWVESNKWGALNGGLLSLSYGYGKIQYVLNETVNGQEQGAVIDLPGIKFLTGVMRGRFNPTDGQLYACGMSAWGTNQMMRGGGLYRVRYTGKTIPVPIKMKVLEKSIVLDFDTPIDQNSAADLSNFEVKTWQLVRSKKYGSERHNQKVLKVGKSQAMDKRLILSIENLEKVDVITIDYKIKNTKGEPLTGSIQGTIHQLGN
;
A
#
# COMPACT_ATOMS: atom_id res chain seq x y z
N MET A 1 -80.11 35.99 25.25
CA MET A 1 -78.70 36.36 25.57
C MET A 1 -78.08 35.21 26.37
N ASN A 2 -76.89 34.68 26.11
CA ASN A 2 -75.83 35.18 25.24
C ASN A 2 -75.02 34.04 24.61
N MET A 3 -74.82 34.21 23.31
CA MET A 3 -74.33 33.27 22.31
C MET A 3 -72.79 33.30 22.26
N ARG A 4 -72.12 32.97 23.37
CA ARG A 4 -70.64 32.92 23.44
C ARG A 4 -70.06 31.54 23.77
N HIS A 5 -70.87 30.59 24.25
CA HIS A 5 -70.39 29.25 24.60
C HIS A 5 -70.39 28.26 23.42
N PHE A 6 -71.07 28.58 22.31
CA PHE A 6 -71.10 27.70 21.12
C PHE A 6 -69.88 27.87 20.19
N TYR A 7 -69.17 29.00 20.26
CA TYR A 7 -68.01 29.26 19.39
C TYR A 7 -66.72 28.57 19.88
N LEU A 8 -66.61 28.25 21.18
CA LEU A 8 -65.39 27.64 21.72
C LEU A 8 -65.30 26.13 21.46
N LEU A 9 -66.44 25.43 21.34
CA LEU A 9 -66.46 24.00 20.99
C LEU A 9 -66.20 23.74 19.50
N LEU A 10 -66.59 24.66 18.61
CA LEU A 10 -66.38 24.49 17.16
C LEU A 10 -64.90 24.68 16.75
N VAL A 11 -64.16 25.54 17.46
CA VAL A 11 -62.73 25.78 17.17
C VAL A 11 -61.84 24.63 17.66
N ILE A 12 -62.23 23.92 18.73
CA ILE A 12 -61.46 22.77 19.24
C ILE A 12 -61.72 21.50 18.40
N LEU A 13 -62.92 21.36 17.79
CA LEU A 13 -63.22 20.21 16.92
C LEU A 13 -62.59 20.32 15.52
N LEU A 14 -62.28 21.55 15.05
CA LEU A 14 -61.55 21.79 13.80
C LEU A 14 -60.02 21.65 13.91
N MET A 15 -59.47 21.53 15.12
CA MET A 15 -58.04 21.23 15.34
C MET A 15 -57.72 19.73 15.42
N LEU A 16 -58.72 18.84 15.40
CA LEU A 16 -58.53 17.38 15.48
C LEU A 16 -58.84 16.61 14.19
N VAL A 17 -59.11 17.31 13.08
CA VAL A 17 -59.27 16.68 11.76
C VAL A 17 -58.42 17.42 10.73
N ASN A 18 -57.10 17.35 10.87
CA ASN A 18 -56.19 17.49 9.72
C ASN A 18 -54.83 16.82 9.94
N CYS A 19 -54.83 15.64 10.55
CA CYS A 19 -53.68 14.74 10.54
C CYS A 19 -53.63 14.01 9.20
N LYS A 20 -53.12 14.68 8.16
CA LYS A 20 -52.61 14.11 6.89
C LYS A 20 -52.01 15.24 6.03
N THR A 21 -50.96 15.89 6.52
CA THR A 21 -50.04 16.62 5.64
C THR A 21 -49.08 15.60 5.04
N SER A 22 -49.42 15.06 3.87
CA SER A 22 -48.41 14.52 2.97
C SER A 22 -47.55 15.68 2.49
N THR A 23 -46.37 15.84 3.07
CA THR A 23 -45.31 16.68 2.49
C THR A 23 -44.86 15.99 1.21
N ASN A 24 -45.24 16.53 0.05
CA ASN A 24 -44.71 16.05 -1.22
C ASN A 24 -43.20 16.34 -1.27
N ILE A 25 -42.38 15.34 -0.98
CA ILE A 25 -40.92 15.42 -1.07
C ILE A 25 -40.56 15.58 -2.55
N ALA A 26 -39.91 16.69 -2.89
CA ALA A 26 -39.37 16.94 -4.23
C ALA A 26 -37.96 16.36 -4.35
N TYR A 27 -37.80 15.31 -5.17
CA TYR A 27 -36.52 14.69 -5.49
C TYR A 27 -35.88 15.31 -6.74
N ASN A 28 -34.56 15.17 -6.90
CA ASN A 28 -33.82 15.75 -8.02
C ASN A 28 -34.11 15.05 -9.36
N LEU A 29 -34.31 13.73 -9.36
CA LEU A 29 -34.73 12.93 -10.52
C LEU A 29 -36.18 12.48 -10.41
N ALA A 30 -36.94 12.59 -11.52
CA ALA A 30 -38.28 12.03 -11.61
C ALA A 30 -38.23 10.51 -11.87
N SER A 31 -39.25 9.77 -11.41
CA SER A 31 -39.32 8.30 -11.57
C SER A 31 -39.23 7.83 -13.03
N LYS A 32 -39.66 8.65 -13.99
CA LYS A 32 -39.61 8.33 -15.43
C LYS A 32 -38.19 8.32 -15.99
N ASP A 33 -37.28 9.08 -15.36
CA ASP A 33 -35.90 9.29 -15.80
C ASP A 33 -34.94 8.26 -15.16
N LEU A 34 -35.46 7.36 -14.31
CA LEU A 34 -34.67 6.31 -13.70
C LEU A 34 -34.34 5.19 -14.71
N PRO A 35 -33.13 4.59 -14.62
CA PRO A 35 -32.76 3.43 -15.41
C PRO A 35 -33.76 2.28 -15.30
N ILE A 36 -33.82 1.41 -16.33
CA ILE A 36 -34.69 0.22 -16.33
C ILE A 36 -34.41 -0.70 -15.13
N THR A 37 -33.17 -0.74 -14.65
CA THR A 37 -32.75 -1.52 -13.48
C THR A 37 -33.43 -1.09 -12.18
N GLU A 38 -34.02 0.10 -12.12
CA GLU A 38 -34.72 0.66 -10.97
C GLU A 38 -36.25 0.44 -11.02
N LYS A 39 -36.77 -0.25 -12.05
CA LYS A 39 -38.21 -0.47 -12.25
C LYS A 39 -38.67 -1.83 -11.72
N GLY A 40 -39.88 -1.84 -11.14
CA GLY A 40 -40.55 -3.08 -10.72
C GLY A 40 -39.81 -3.87 -9.62
N LEU A 41 -39.13 -3.15 -8.72
CA LEU A 41 -38.30 -3.73 -7.67
C LEU A 41 -39.13 -4.33 -6.52
N ASP A 42 -38.67 -5.47 -6.01
CA ASP A 42 -39.19 -6.09 -4.79
C ASP A 42 -38.60 -5.43 -3.54
N HIS A 43 -39.02 -4.19 -3.26
CA HIS A 43 -38.57 -3.41 -2.11
C HIS A 43 -38.77 -4.14 -0.77
N ALA A 44 -39.90 -4.82 -0.62
CA ALA A 44 -40.19 -5.60 0.59
C ALA A 44 -39.22 -6.78 0.73
N GLY A 45 -38.87 -7.45 -0.37
CA GLY A 45 -37.86 -8.48 -0.41
C GLY A 45 -36.50 -7.99 0.09
N PHE A 46 -35.98 -6.88 -0.44
CA PHE A 46 -34.67 -6.35 -0.01
C PHE A 46 -34.61 -6.09 1.50
N ILE A 47 -35.69 -5.54 2.06
CA ILE A 47 -35.76 -5.21 3.49
C ILE A 47 -35.91 -6.47 4.36
N ARG A 48 -36.62 -7.50 3.88
CA ARG A 48 -36.67 -8.80 4.58
C ARG A 48 -35.33 -9.52 4.59
N ASP A 49 -34.51 -9.29 3.56
CA ASP A 49 -33.22 -9.95 3.37
C ASP A 49 -32.06 -9.21 4.08
N PHE A 50 -32.35 -8.20 4.91
CA PHE A 50 -31.34 -7.55 5.74
C PHE A 50 -30.70 -8.56 6.70
N ASP A 51 -29.40 -8.77 6.52
CA ASP A 51 -28.57 -9.71 7.29
C ASP A 51 -27.17 -9.12 7.55
N ASP A 52 -26.35 -9.84 8.33
CA ASP A 52 -24.97 -9.42 8.63
C ASP A 52 -24.12 -9.24 7.36
N LYS A 53 -24.41 -9.98 6.29
CA LYS A 53 -23.68 -9.83 5.02
C LYS A 53 -24.04 -8.51 4.34
N ALA A 54 -25.31 -8.11 4.36
CA ALA A 54 -25.78 -6.81 3.89
C ALA A 54 -25.15 -5.69 4.72
N LEU A 55 -25.01 -5.87 6.03
CA LEU A 55 -24.36 -4.90 6.91
C LEU A 55 -22.89 -4.67 6.52
N VAL A 56 -22.13 -5.75 6.31
CA VAL A 56 -20.72 -5.68 5.89
C VAL A 56 -20.56 -5.07 4.50
N ARG A 57 -21.45 -5.41 3.54
CA ARG A 57 -21.44 -4.79 2.21
C ARG A 57 -21.77 -3.29 2.31
N GLY A 58 -22.78 -2.95 3.11
CA GLY A 58 -23.23 -1.58 3.35
C GLY A 58 -22.17 -0.70 3.99
N GLU A 59 -21.43 -1.21 4.97
CA GLU A 59 -20.29 -0.51 5.60
C GLU A 59 -19.24 -0.13 4.56
N ARG A 60 -18.88 -1.08 3.69
CA ARG A 60 -17.88 -0.86 2.63
C ARG A 60 -18.34 0.24 1.67
N ILE A 61 -19.60 0.18 1.22
CA ILE A 61 -20.18 1.19 0.32
C ILE A 61 -20.22 2.54 1.04
N TYR A 62 -20.62 2.58 2.31
CA TYR A 62 -20.66 3.82 3.09
C TYR A 62 -19.29 4.48 3.16
N ASN A 63 -18.27 3.70 3.54
CA ASN A 63 -16.90 4.20 3.70
C ASN A 63 -16.24 4.58 2.37
N ALA A 64 -16.68 4.00 1.25
CA ALA A 64 -16.20 4.34 -0.09
C ALA A 64 -16.88 5.59 -0.66
N THR A 65 -18.22 5.67 -0.55
CA THR A 65 -19.04 6.62 -1.32
C THR A 65 -19.70 7.68 -0.43
N CYS A 66 -20.23 7.31 0.73
CA CYS A 66 -21.11 8.20 1.50
C CYS A 66 -20.38 9.02 2.58
N ILE A 67 -19.37 8.44 3.23
CA ILE A 67 -18.73 9.01 4.41
C ILE A 67 -18.06 10.36 4.14
N ASN A 68 -17.59 10.60 2.91
CA ASN A 68 -16.91 11.86 2.58
C ASN A 68 -17.87 13.04 2.73
N CYS A 69 -19.12 12.91 2.32
CA CYS A 69 -20.12 13.97 2.42
C CYS A 69 -20.82 13.99 3.78
N HIS A 70 -21.10 12.82 4.37
CA HIS A 70 -21.93 12.70 5.56
C HIS A 70 -21.13 12.63 6.87
N GLY A 71 -19.90 12.12 6.85
CA GLY A 71 -19.06 11.97 8.04
C GLY A 71 -19.49 10.86 9.00
N ASN A 72 -18.99 10.89 10.23
CA ASN A 72 -19.45 10.09 11.36
C ASN A 72 -19.30 10.91 12.66
N GLU A 73 -19.59 10.32 13.83
CA GLU A 73 -19.50 10.99 15.14
C GLU A 73 -18.14 11.65 15.39
N GLU A 74 -17.06 11.06 14.86
CA GLU A 74 -15.68 11.51 15.07
C GLU A 74 -15.22 12.50 14.00
N ASN A 75 -15.69 12.35 12.76
CA ASN A 75 -15.23 13.09 11.59
C ASN A 75 -16.43 13.68 10.85
N GLU A 76 -16.64 14.99 10.95
CA GLU A 76 -17.70 15.63 10.17
C GLU A 76 -17.43 15.50 8.67
N GLY A 77 -18.49 15.26 7.90
CA GLY A 77 -18.42 15.19 6.45
C GLY A 77 -18.03 16.54 5.85
N SER A 78 -17.51 16.49 4.63
CA SER A 78 -16.98 17.66 3.94
C SER A 78 -18.01 18.67 3.46
N ILE A 79 -19.28 18.27 3.43
CA ILE A 79 -20.39 19.10 2.99
C ILE A 79 -21.19 19.49 4.25
N PRO A 80 -21.06 20.72 4.77
CA PRO A 80 -21.67 21.10 6.05
C PRO A 80 -23.20 20.95 6.10
N MET A 81 -23.86 20.98 4.94
CA MET A 81 -25.31 20.85 4.81
C MET A 81 -25.80 19.41 4.65
N SER A 82 -24.89 18.43 4.53
CA SER A 82 -25.24 17.01 4.48
C SER A 82 -25.77 16.53 5.82
N LEU A 83 -26.74 15.62 5.78
CA LEU A 83 -27.37 15.08 6.98
C LEU A 83 -26.35 14.31 7.84
N LYS A 84 -26.21 14.70 9.11
CA LYS A 84 -25.41 13.99 10.11
C LYS A 84 -26.23 12.87 10.73
N PHE A 85 -26.09 11.65 10.20
CA PHE A 85 -26.97 10.51 10.56
C PHE A 85 -27.00 10.17 12.06
N TRP A 86 -25.94 10.49 12.81
CA TRP A 86 -25.81 10.22 14.25
C TRP A 86 -26.47 11.27 15.15
N SER A 87 -26.77 12.47 14.65
CA SER A 87 -27.22 13.59 15.49
C SER A 87 -28.43 14.35 14.97
N GLU A 88 -28.81 14.17 13.70
CA GLU A 88 -29.87 14.97 13.06
C GLU A 88 -31.07 14.13 12.63
N PRO A 89 -32.30 14.70 12.63
CA PRO A 89 -33.48 14.03 12.11
C PRO A 89 -33.50 14.00 10.58
N PHE A 90 -34.06 12.94 10.00
CA PHE A 90 -34.20 12.80 8.54
C PHE A 90 -35.22 13.80 7.96
N LYS A 91 -34.80 14.54 6.94
CA LYS A 91 -35.63 15.53 6.23
C LYS A 91 -36.52 14.92 5.13
N ALA A 92 -36.12 13.78 4.57
CA ALA A 92 -36.80 13.09 3.47
C ALA A 92 -37.29 11.68 3.86
N GLY A 93 -37.55 11.45 5.14
CA GLY A 93 -37.94 10.14 5.69
C GLY A 93 -36.75 9.25 6.05
N GLY A 94 -36.85 8.52 7.17
CA GLY A 94 -35.79 7.65 7.71
C GLY A 94 -36.06 6.15 7.60
N ASP A 95 -37.20 5.74 7.04
CA ASP A 95 -37.45 4.33 6.71
C ASP A 95 -36.66 3.90 5.47
N ALA A 96 -36.45 2.59 5.32
CA ALA A 96 -35.54 2.05 4.30
C ALA A 96 -35.97 2.43 2.87
N TYR A 97 -37.28 2.48 2.58
CA TYR A 97 -37.79 2.86 1.27
C TYR A 97 -37.64 4.36 1.01
N SER A 98 -37.91 5.23 1.98
CA SER A 98 -37.68 6.67 1.83
C SER A 98 -36.19 7.01 1.65
N MET A 99 -35.31 6.34 2.40
CA MET A 99 -33.86 6.44 2.19
C MET A 99 -33.47 5.95 0.79
N TYR A 100 -34.07 4.85 0.30
CA TYR A 100 -33.84 4.36 -1.05
C TYR A 100 -34.24 5.37 -2.12
N GLN A 101 -35.38 6.05 -1.95
CA GLN A 101 -35.78 7.13 -2.85
C GLN A 101 -34.75 8.28 -2.85
N THR A 102 -34.23 8.64 -1.67
CA THR A 102 -33.21 9.68 -1.53
C THR A 102 -31.90 9.30 -2.24
N VAL A 103 -31.40 8.09 -2.01
CA VAL A 103 -30.17 7.58 -2.63
C VAL A 103 -30.33 7.46 -4.14
N THR A 104 -31.47 6.97 -4.63
CA THR A 104 -31.72 6.74 -6.06
C THR A 104 -32.00 8.02 -6.83
N LYS A 105 -32.76 8.96 -6.25
CA LYS A 105 -33.25 10.15 -6.97
C LYS A 105 -32.53 11.44 -6.60
N GLY A 106 -31.73 11.44 -5.54
CA GLY A 106 -31.12 12.64 -4.98
C GLY A 106 -32.14 13.53 -4.27
N TYR A 107 -31.70 14.29 -3.28
CA TYR A 107 -32.54 15.21 -2.51
C TYR A 107 -31.73 16.45 -2.10
N GLY A 108 -32.26 17.63 -2.40
CA GLY A 108 -31.56 18.89 -2.15
C GLY A 108 -30.22 18.92 -2.90
N SER A 109 -29.13 19.17 -2.19
CA SER A 109 -27.77 19.17 -2.77
C SER A 109 -27.16 17.77 -2.95
N MET A 110 -27.81 16.70 -2.47
CA MET A 110 -27.30 15.34 -2.63
C MET A 110 -27.59 14.83 -4.06
N PRO A 111 -26.57 14.48 -4.87
CA PRO A 111 -26.78 13.90 -6.19
C PRO A 111 -27.29 12.44 -6.09
N PRO A 112 -28.05 11.98 -7.09
CA PRO A 112 -28.49 10.59 -7.18
C PRO A 112 -27.28 9.64 -7.33
N GLN A 113 -27.28 8.54 -6.57
CA GLN A 113 -26.24 7.51 -6.59
C GLN A 113 -26.52 6.48 -7.68
N VAL A 114 -26.40 6.90 -8.94
CA VAL A 114 -26.77 6.08 -10.11
C VAL A 114 -25.82 4.92 -10.39
N ALA A 115 -24.60 4.95 -9.83
CA ALA A 115 -23.60 3.90 -9.97
C ALA A 115 -23.90 2.66 -9.12
N LEU A 116 -24.66 2.82 -8.02
CA LEU A 116 -25.01 1.72 -7.12
C LEU A 116 -26.18 0.93 -7.68
N SER A 117 -26.09 -0.40 -7.62
CA SER A 117 -27.22 -1.30 -7.88
C SER A 117 -28.30 -1.17 -6.80
N PRO A 118 -29.55 -1.58 -7.08
CA PRO A 118 -30.61 -1.61 -6.08
C PRO A 118 -30.23 -2.34 -4.78
N GLN A 119 -29.53 -3.47 -4.87
CA GLN A 119 -29.08 -4.22 -3.69
C GLN A 119 -28.05 -3.43 -2.89
N GLU A 120 -27.04 -2.83 -3.53
CA GLU A 120 -26.00 -2.03 -2.86
C GLU A 120 -26.59 -0.81 -2.13
N LYS A 121 -27.59 -0.15 -2.74
CA LYS A 121 -28.31 0.94 -2.10
C LYS A 121 -29.01 0.47 -0.83
N TYR A 122 -29.68 -0.68 -0.87
CA TYR A 122 -30.32 -1.26 0.32
C TYR A 122 -29.31 -1.71 1.38
N ASP A 123 -28.18 -2.27 0.99
CA ASP A 123 -27.10 -2.67 1.90
C ASP A 123 -26.54 -1.44 2.65
N VAL A 124 -26.21 -0.34 1.95
CA VAL A 124 -25.71 0.89 2.60
C VAL A 124 -26.77 1.54 3.50
N ILE A 125 -28.04 1.48 3.10
CA ILE A 125 -29.16 1.95 3.94
C ILE A 125 -29.26 1.12 5.21
N HIS A 126 -29.16 -0.21 5.10
CA HIS A 126 -29.15 -1.09 6.27
C HIS A 126 -28.03 -0.73 7.23
N TYR A 127 -26.81 -0.52 6.71
CA TYR A 127 -25.69 -0.06 7.51
C TYR A 127 -25.93 1.29 8.18
N ILE A 128 -26.40 2.31 7.44
CA ILE A 128 -26.70 3.62 8.04
C ILE A 128 -27.73 3.48 9.16
N GLN A 129 -28.78 2.69 8.94
CA GLN A 129 -29.84 2.46 9.91
C GLN A 129 -29.33 1.77 11.18
N GLN A 130 -28.53 0.72 11.05
CA GLN A 130 -27.98 -0.02 12.18
C GLN A 130 -26.88 0.74 12.90
N GLU A 131 -25.96 1.37 12.16
CA GLU A 131 -24.77 1.96 12.75
C GLU A 131 -25.02 3.36 13.34
N PHE A 132 -25.83 4.18 12.66
CA PHE A 132 -26.05 5.57 13.09
C PHE A 132 -27.46 5.80 13.61
N VAL A 133 -28.49 5.42 12.86
CA VAL A 133 -29.88 5.80 13.18
C VAL A 133 -30.38 5.11 14.44
N SER A 134 -30.01 3.84 14.66
CA SER A 134 -30.39 3.08 15.86
C SER A 134 -29.85 3.71 17.17
N LYS A 135 -28.75 4.46 17.06
CA LYS A 135 -28.04 5.11 18.18
C LYS A 135 -28.40 6.61 18.31
N ASN A 136 -29.03 7.19 17.30
CA ASN A 136 -29.36 8.62 17.24
C ASN A 136 -30.61 8.95 18.08
N LYS A 137 -30.46 9.81 19.09
CA LYS A 137 -31.56 10.23 19.99
C LYS A 137 -32.55 11.21 19.36
N ALA A 138 -32.18 11.89 18.27
CA ALA A 138 -33.01 12.86 17.57
C ALA A 138 -33.98 12.22 16.58
N THR A 139 -33.94 10.90 16.40
CA THR A 139 -34.82 10.18 15.50
C THR A 139 -35.17 8.80 16.07
N THR A 140 -36.18 8.15 15.50
CA THR A 140 -36.53 6.77 15.85
C THR A 140 -36.56 5.96 14.59
N LEU A 141 -35.76 4.89 14.53
CA LEU A 141 -35.76 3.98 13.39
C LEU A 141 -37.13 3.29 13.29
N PRO A 142 -37.87 3.45 12.17
CA PRO A 142 -39.17 2.80 12.02
C PRO A 142 -39.04 1.27 12.08
N LYS A 143 -39.91 0.61 12.85
CA LYS A 143 -39.95 -0.85 12.90
C LYS A 143 -40.42 -1.42 11.57
N VAL A 144 -39.73 -2.43 11.07
CA VAL A 144 -40.16 -3.19 9.88
C VAL A 144 -41.30 -4.13 10.32
N THR A 145 -42.54 -3.77 10.01
CA THR A 145 -43.73 -4.60 10.29
C THR A 145 -44.31 -5.20 9.00
N SER A 146 -45.17 -6.20 9.14
CA SER A 146 -45.91 -6.79 8.02
C SER A 146 -46.74 -5.75 7.27
N GLU A 147 -47.34 -4.80 7.99
CA GLU A 147 -48.12 -3.69 7.44
C GLU A 147 -47.22 -2.76 6.60
N TYR A 148 -46.05 -2.38 7.12
CA TYR A 148 -45.08 -1.59 6.36
C TYR A 148 -44.65 -2.30 5.07
N LEU A 149 -44.21 -3.55 5.17
CA LEU A 149 -43.75 -4.33 4.01
C LEU A 149 -44.86 -4.53 2.96
N SER A 150 -46.12 -4.66 3.40
CA SER A 150 -47.27 -4.80 2.50
C SER A 150 -47.66 -3.50 1.80
N ALA A 151 -47.38 -2.34 2.41
CA ALA A 151 -47.64 -1.01 1.83
C ALA A 151 -46.59 -0.55 0.80
N LEU A 152 -45.42 -1.19 0.75
CA LEU A 152 -44.37 -0.87 -0.23
C LEU A 152 -44.80 -1.15 -1.68
N PRO A 153 -44.26 -0.40 -2.67
CA PRO A 153 -44.53 -0.66 -4.08
C PRO A 153 -44.24 -2.11 -4.45
N LYS A 154 -45.14 -2.70 -5.24
CA LYS A 154 -45.03 -4.10 -5.65
C LYS A 154 -44.10 -4.24 -6.84
N GLY A 155 -43.24 -5.25 -6.76
CA GLY A 155 -42.32 -5.62 -7.81
C GLY A 155 -41.81 -7.04 -7.61
N LYS A 156 -41.10 -7.55 -8.61
CA LYS A 156 -40.47 -8.89 -8.59
C LYS A 156 -38.98 -8.84 -8.93
N SER A 157 -38.49 -7.69 -9.42
CA SER A 157 -37.11 -7.52 -9.82
C SER A 157 -36.22 -7.32 -8.59
N ARG A 158 -35.02 -7.90 -8.61
CA ARG A 158 -33.93 -7.59 -7.68
C ARG A 158 -32.85 -6.71 -8.32
N GLY A 159 -33.14 -6.13 -9.48
CA GLY A 159 -32.13 -5.46 -10.29
C GLY A 159 -31.12 -6.46 -10.88
N PRO A 160 -30.00 -5.98 -11.44
CA PRO A 160 -28.91 -6.85 -11.85
C PRO A 160 -28.33 -7.60 -10.66
N ALA A 161 -27.93 -8.86 -10.86
CA ALA A 161 -27.24 -9.62 -9.83
C ALA A 161 -25.97 -8.88 -9.40
N LEU A 162 -25.68 -8.90 -8.09
CA LEU A 162 -24.42 -8.40 -7.58
C LEU A 162 -23.28 -9.15 -8.26
N LYS A 163 -22.43 -8.42 -8.98
CA LYS A 163 -21.12 -8.97 -9.34
C LYS A 163 -20.35 -9.14 -8.02
N PRO A 164 -19.68 -10.28 -7.79
CA PRO A 164 -18.77 -10.40 -6.66
C PRO A 164 -17.75 -9.27 -6.74
N TYR A 165 -17.81 -8.33 -5.78
CA TYR A 165 -16.86 -7.23 -5.73
C TYR A 165 -15.47 -7.81 -5.45
N GLN A 166 -14.60 -7.74 -6.45
CA GLN A 166 -13.23 -8.21 -6.38
C GLN A 166 -12.34 -7.02 -6.72
N PRO A 167 -12.09 -6.10 -5.77
CA PRO A 167 -11.46 -4.82 -6.07
C PRO A 167 -10.08 -4.96 -6.72
N TRP A 168 -9.38 -6.07 -6.45
CA TRP A 168 -8.12 -6.39 -7.12
C TRP A 168 -8.30 -6.83 -8.59
N ALA A 169 -9.39 -7.50 -8.95
CA ALA A 169 -9.65 -7.96 -10.33
C ALA A 169 -10.47 -6.94 -11.14
N ASP A 170 -11.13 -6.00 -10.47
CA ASP A 170 -11.90 -4.91 -11.07
C ASP A 170 -11.05 -3.69 -11.44
N MET A 171 -9.90 -3.54 -10.78
CA MET A 171 -8.94 -2.46 -11.04
C MET A 171 -8.34 -2.55 -12.46
N ASP A 172 -8.21 -1.39 -13.10
CA ASP A 172 -7.49 -1.19 -14.35
C ASP A 172 -6.04 -0.81 -14.03
N TYR A 173 -5.13 -1.79 -14.15
CA TYR A 173 -3.69 -1.64 -13.90
C TYR A 173 -2.94 -1.02 -15.10
N GLY A 174 -3.62 -0.63 -16.18
CA GLY A 174 -3.01 -0.31 -17.46
C GLY A 174 -2.76 -1.55 -18.32
N ASN A 175 -2.08 -1.39 -19.45
CA ASN A 175 -1.84 -2.47 -20.43
C ASN A 175 -0.70 -3.43 -20.06
N PHE A 176 -0.05 -3.21 -18.91
CA PHE A 176 0.86 -4.15 -18.30
C PHE A 176 0.66 -4.25 -16.78
N LEU A 177 1.10 -5.35 -16.19
CA LEU A 177 1.29 -5.47 -14.75
C LEU A 177 2.58 -6.25 -14.48
N ILE A 178 3.42 -5.70 -13.60
CA ILE A 178 4.63 -6.36 -13.14
C ILE A 178 4.33 -7.12 -11.85
N ASN A 179 4.66 -8.41 -11.82
CA ASN A 179 4.48 -9.27 -10.65
C ASN A 179 5.36 -10.53 -10.74
N THR A 180 5.35 -11.32 -9.67
CA THR A 180 5.77 -12.73 -9.73
C THR A 180 4.61 -13.54 -10.31
N TYR A 181 4.87 -14.26 -11.40
CA TYR A 181 3.89 -15.15 -12.03
C TYR A 181 4.41 -16.58 -12.09
N GLU A 182 3.58 -17.52 -11.65
CA GLU A 182 3.72 -18.90 -12.10
C GLU A 182 2.91 -19.08 -13.40
N LEU A 183 3.58 -19.53 -14.45
CA LEU A 183 2.94 -19.95 -15.68
C LEU A 183 2.49 -21.40 -15.53
N ALA A 184 1.18 -21.60 -15.65
CA ALA A 184 0.54 -22.90 -15.62
C ALA A 184 -0.70 -22.88 -16.51
N ASP A 185 -0.89 -23.95 -17.29
CA ASP A 185 -2.15 -24.20 -17.96
C ASP A 185 -3.22 -24.56 -16.91
N GLU A 186 -4.42 -24.00 -17.03
CA GLU A 186 -5.48 -24.21 -16.03
C GLU A 186 -5.89 -25.67 -15.89
N LYS A 187 -5.84 -26.46 -16.97
CA LYS A 187 -6.29 -27.86 -16.98
C LYS A 187 -5.17 -28.84 -16.67
N THR A 188 -3.95 -28.53 -17.12
CA THR A 188 -2.82 -29.48 -17.11
C THR A 188 -1.66 -29.04 -16.22
N GLY A 189 -1.73 -27.83 -15.65
CA GLY A 189 -0.70 -27.26 -14.78
C GLY A 189 -0.48 -28.06 -13.50
N ILE A 190 0.76 -27.98 -12.99
CA ILE A 190 1.16 -28.68 -11.77
C ILE A 190 0.34 -28.15 -10.58
N PRO A 191 -0.26 -29.02 -9.75
CA PRO A 191 -0.93 -28.58 -8.53
C PRO A 191 0.00 -27.79 -7.60
N ARG A 192 -0.54 -26.79 -6.90
CA ARG A 192 0.24 -26.06 -5.90
C ARG A 192 0.57 -26.97 -4.73
N PHE A 193 1.79 -26.84 -4.22
CA PHE A 193 2.23 -27.49 -3.00
C PHE A 193 2.69 -26.43 -2.01
N HIS A 194 2.29 -26.62 -0.75
CA HIS A 194 2.72 -25.80 0.38
C HIS A 194 3.25 -26.74 1.45
N SER A 195 4.42 -26.45 1.99
CA SER A 195 5.07 -27.28 3.00
C SER A 195 4.24 -27.34 4.30
N PRO A 196 3.81 -28.54 4.74
CA PRO A 196 3.13 -28.69 6.03
C PRO A 196 4.12 -28.72 7.21
N GLY A 197 3.62 -28.54 8.42
CA GLY A 197 4.38 -28.75 9.66
C GLY A 197 4.51 -27.49 10.52
N PRO A 198 5.38 -27.50 11.55
CA PRO A 198 5.65 -26.31 12.34
C PRO A 198 6.65 -25.39 11.62
N SER A 199 6.63 -24.10 11.92
CA SER A 199 7.66 -23.18 11.45
C SER A 199 9.04 -23.48 12.10
N PRO A 200 10.16 -23.29 11.38
CA PRO A 200 10.23 -22.79 10.02
C PRO A 200 9.74 -23.85 9.01
N PHE A 201 8.89 -23.44 8.07
CA PHE A 201 8.43 -24.33 7.02
C PHE A 201 9.62 -24.70 6.12
N LYS A 202 9.62 -25.95 5.63
CA LYS A 202 10.63 -26.41 4.67
C LYS A 202 10.47 -25.70 3.35
N ASP A 203 11.56 -25.39 2.67
CA ASP A 203 11.53 -24.90 1.29
C ASP A 203 10.80 -25.90 0.38
N GLU A 204 9.87 -25.38 -0.44
CA GLU A 204 9.20 -26.16 -1.48
C GLU A 204 10.13 -26.44 -2.65
N ASP A 205 9.97 -27.63 -3.25
CA ASP A 205 10.59 -27.94 -4.54
C ASP A 205 9.72 -27.38 -5.67
N TYR A 206 10.10 -26.20 -6.13
CA TYR A 206 9.51 -25.56 -7.30
C TYR A 206 10.41 -25.64 -8.54
N SER A 207 11.37 -26.57 -8.58
CA SER A 207 12.31 -26.74 -9.71
C SER A 207 11.62 -27.06 -11.04
N LYS A 208 10.40 -27.61 -10.99
CA LYS A 208 9.59 -27.95 -12.17
C LYS A 208 8.57 -26.87 -12.56
N ASN A 209 8.39 -25.86 -11.71
CA ASN A 209 7.42 -24.79 -11.95
C ASN A 209 8.04 -23.73 -12.85
N ASN A 210 7.25 -23.18 -13.77
CA ASN A 210 7.72 -22.14 -14.66
C ASN A 210 7.41 -20.75 -14.09
N PHE A 211 8.37 -20.16 -13.40
CA PHE A 211 8.23 -18.83 -12.81
C PHE A 211 8.83 -17.72 -13.68
N ALA A 212 8.09 -16.62 -13.80
CA ALA A 212 8.63 -15.31 -14.09
C ALA A 212 8.65 -14.51 -12.76
N TYR A 213 9.78 -14.51 -12.06
CA TYR A 213 9.88 -13.85 -10.73
C TYR A 213 9.77 -12.33 -10.82
N LYS A 214 10.25 -11.76 -11.92
CA LYS A 214 9.99 -10.37 -12.28
C LYS A 214 9.34 -10.33 -13.66
N GLY A 215 8.10 -10.78 -13.70
CA GLY A 215 7.33 -10.88 -14.93
C GLY A 215 6.63 -9.57 -15.25
N ILE A 216 6.73 -9.11 -16.49
CA ILE A 216 5.94 -8.04 -17.09
C ILE A 216 4.87 -8.72 -17.95
N ALA A 217 3.65 -8.81 -17.43
CA ALA A 217 2.53 -9.33 -18.20
C ALA A 217 1.92 -8.21 -19.04
N VAL A 218 1.77 -8.43 -20.34
CA VAL A 218 1.25 -7.43 -21.30
C VAL A 218 -0.04 -7.96 -21.92
N ARG A 219 -1.09 -7.13 -21.94
CA ARG A 219 -2.34 -7.40 -22.66
C ARG A 219 -2.14 -7.22 -24.16
N LEU A 220 -2.70 -8.12 -24.96
CA LEU A 220 -2.51 -8.12 -26.41
C LEU A 220 -3.81 -7.93 -27.21
N ASP A 221 -4.96 -8.24 -26.61
CA ASP A 221 -6.26 -7.96 -27.21
C ASP A 221 -6.70 -6.51 -26.94
N LYS A 222 -7.48 -5.95 -27.87
CA LYS A 222 -8.02 -4.60 -27.75
C LYS A 222 -9.20 -4.55 -26.78
N GLY A 223 -9.26 -3.51 -25.96
CA GLY A 223 -10.42 -3.21 -25.11
C GLY A 223 -10.06 -2.33 -23.92
N ALA A 224 -11.09 -1.87 -23.20
CA ALA A 224 -10.92 -1.12 -21.96
C ALA A 224 -10.62 -2.03 -20.76
N GLY A 225 -10.19 -1.44 -19.64
CA GLY A 225 -9.98 -2.13 -18.36
C GLY A 225 -8.60 -2.75 -18.16
N GLY A 226 -7.62 -2.40 -19.00
CA GLY A 226 -6.23 -2.84 -18.86
C GLY A 226 -6.05 -4.35 -18.84
N VAL A 227 -4.94 -4.84 -18.28
CA VAL A 227 -4.60 -6.27 -18.25
C VAL A 227 -5.63 -7.15 -17.56
N SER A 228 -6.35 -6.63 -16.57
CA SER A 228 -7.30 -7.42 -15.77
C SER A 228 -8.54 -7.84 -16.56
N LYS A 229 -8.88 -7.10 -17.63
CA LYS A 229 -10.02 -7.37 -18.52
C LYS A 229 -9.62 -7.86 -19.91
N GLY A 230 -8.35 -8.24 -20.10
CA GLY A 230 -7.85 -8.84 -21.34
C GLY A 230 -8.38 -10.26 -21.57
N LYS A 231 -7.98 -10.84 -22.70
CA LYS A 231 -8.20 -12.23 -23.10
C LYS A 231 -6.97 -12.92 -23.67
N ALA A 232 -5.93 -12.16 -23.99
CA ALA A 232 -4.66 -12.69 -24.50
C ALA A 232 -3.49 -11.93 -23.89
N TRP A 233 -2.50 -12.67 -23.37
CA TRP A 233 -1.35 -12.08 -22.68
C TRP A 233 -0.04 -12.76 -23.04
N MET A 234 1.05 -12.00 -22.92
CA MET A 234 2.42 -12.49 -22.92
C MET A 234 3.15 -11.99 -21.67
N ILE A 235 4.00 -12.84 -21.08
CA ILE A 235 4.79 -12.49 -19.89
C ILE A 235 6.27 -12.46 -20.24
N PHE A 236 6.92 -11.33 -20.01
CA PHE A 236 8.37 -11.16 -20.14
C PHE A 236 9.06 -11.16 -18.78
N ASP A 237 10.08 -12.00 -18.60
CA ASP A 237 10.88 -12.06 -17.39
C ASP A 237 12.18 -11.27 -17.58
N HIS A 238 12.29 -10.14 -16.88
CA HIS A 238 13.42 -9.22 -17.02
C HIS A 238 14.63 -9.55 -16.12
N ASP A 239 14.60 -10.65 -15.36
CA ASP A 239 15.84 -11.20 -14.80
C ASP A 239 16.57 -12.03 -15.86
N LEU A 240 15.82 -12.74 -16.70
CA LEU A 240 16.33 -13.71 -17.69
C LEU A 240 16.30 -13.22 -19.14
N MET A 241 15.72 -12.05 -19.42
CA MET A 241 15.46 -11.53 -20.77
C MET A 241 14.73 -12.54 -21.66
N ARG A 242 13.71 -13.20 -21.12
CA ARG A 242 12.94 -14.24 -21.82
C ARG A 242 11.46 -13.89 -21.87
N VAL A 243 10.79 -14.29 -22.93
CA VAL A 243 9.33 -14.45 -22.88
C VAL A 243 9.05 -15.76 -22.17
N ALA A 244 8.50 -15.70 -20.95
CA ALA A 244 8.19 -16.87 -20.14
C ALA A 244 7.10 -17.72 -20.80
N GLY A 245 6.11 -17.07 -21.41
CA GLY A 245 5.05 -17.74 -22.18
C GLY A 245 3.91 -16.82 -22.59
N ALA A 246 2.94 -17.41 -23.29
CA ALA A 246 1.73 -16.73 -23.75
C ALA A 246 0.48 -17.58 -23.53
N TYR A 247 -0.61 -16.94 -23.14
CA TYR A 247 -1.84 -17.64 -22.79
C TYR A 247 -3.09 -16.83 -23.15
N THR A 248 -4.21 -17.53 -23.30
CA THR A 248 -5.53 -16.92 -23.46
C THR A 248 -6.51 -17.46 -22.43
N GLY A 249 -7.52 -16.68 -22.07
CA GLY A 249 -8.49 -17.08 -21.06
C GLY A 249 -9.56 -16.02 -20.84
N GLU A 250 -10.62 -16.37 -20.12
CA GLU A 250 -11.66 -15.42 -19.71
C GLU A 250 -11.25 -14.58 -18.49
N GLY A 251 -10.11 -14.89 -17.87
CA GLY A 251 -9.52 -14.09 -16.81
C GLY A 251 -8.00 -14.07 -16.93
N PHE A 252 -7.39 -13.02 -16.35
CA PHE A 252 -5.97 -12.76 -16.44
C PHE A 252 -5.10 -13.70 -15.58
N ILE A 253 -5.41 -13.78 -14.27
CA ILE A 253 -4.72 -14.61 -13.28
C ILE A 253 -5.71 -15.00 -12.17
N ASP A 254 -5.31 -15.88 -11.27
CA ASP A 254 -6.12 -16.28 -10.11
C ASP A 254 -6.16 -15.24 -8.96
N TRP A 255 -5.38 -14.16 -9.07
CA TRP A 255 -5.26 -13.06 -8.09
C TRP A 255 -4.86 -13.49 -6.67
N ASN A 256 -4.33 -14.70 -6.48
CA ASN A 256 -3.98 -15.23 -5.17
C ASN A 256 -2.68 -14.59 -4.64
N ALA A 257 -2.79 -13.56 -3.81
CA ALA A 257 -1.67 -12.93 -3.12
C ALA A 257 -2.13 -12.06 -1.94
N ILE A 258 -1.25 -11.87 -0.96
CA ILE A 258 -1.55 -11.17 0.31
C ILE A 258 -2.00 -9.72 0.14
N LEU A 259 -1.45 -8.98 -0.82
CA LEU A 259 -1.86 -7.58 -1.06
C LEU A 259 -3.05 -7.48 -2.04
N LEU A 260 -3.39 -8.57 -2.73
CA LEU A 260 -4.52 -8.64 -3.66
C LEU A 260 -5.79 -9.07 -2.92
N ASN A 261 -5.91 -10.37 -2.66
CA ASN A 261 -7.08 -11.03 -2.08
C ASN A 261 -6.84 -11.61 -0.67
N ASP A 262 -5.81 -11.10 0.02
CA ASP A 262 -5.43 -11.44 1.39
C ASP A 262 -5.02 -12.91 1.64
N LYS A 263 -4.80 -13.71 0.58
CA LYS A 263 -4.31 -15.09 0.74
C LYS A 263 -2.81 -15.13 1.06
N HIS A 264 -2.46 -15.91 2.08
CA HIS A 264 -1.08 -16.17 2.50
C HIS A 264 -0.46 -17.36 1.76
N GLU A 265 0.87 -17.43 1.84
CA GLU A 265 1.67 -18.57 1.34
C GLU A 265 1.51 -18.85 -0.15
N THR A 266 1.11 -17.85 -0.92
CA THR A 266 0.72 -18.01 -2.33
C THR A 266 1.25 -16.87 -3.19
N TYR A 267 1.30 -17.13 -4.49
CA TYR A 267 1.65 -16.21 -5.56
C TYR A 267 0.60 -16.24 -6.69
N PRO A 268 0.55 -15.20 -7.54
CA PRO A 268 -0.27 -15.21 -8.76
C PRO A 268 0.10 -16.33 -9.72
N ARG A 269 -0.92 -16.97 -10.31
CA ARG A 269 -0.76 -17.96 -11.39
C ARG A 269 -1.67 -17.62 -12.56
N THR A 270 -1.20 -17.90 -13.78
CA THR A 270 -2.00 -17.78 -15.00
C THR A 270 -3.24 -18.67 -14.95
N ILE A 271 -4.32 -18.23 -15.57
CA ILE A 271 -5.54 -19.02 -15.77
C ILE A 271 -5.92 -19.04 -17.25
N GLY A 272 -6.62 -20.07 -17.69
CA GLY A 272 -6.88 -20.35 -19.11
C GLY A 272 -5.83 -21.26 -19.76
N LYS A 273 -5.73 -21.17 -21.09
CA LYS A 273 -4.92 -22.05 -21.93
C LYS A 273 -3.54 -21.46 -22.17
N LEU A 274 -2.50 -22.18 -21.76
CA LEU A 274 -1.11 -21.85 -22.07
C LEU A 274 -0.77 -22.37 -23.48
N HIS A 275 -0.40 -21.47 -24.40
CA HIS A 275 -0.16 -21.83 -25.80
C HIS A 275 1.30 -22.22 -26.07
N PHE A 276 2.23 -21.48 -25.45
CA PHE A 276 3.64 -21.83 -25.45
C PHE A 276 4.31 -21.24 -24.21
N GLU A 277 5.48 -21.78 -23.89
CA GLU A 277 6.32 -21.30 -22.82
C GLU A 277 7.80 -21.52 -23.16
N THR A 278 8.67 -20.92 -22.35
CA THR A 278 10.10 -21.22 -22.30
C THR A 278 10.48 -21.69 -20.89
N PRO A 279 11.57 -22.46 -20.71
CA PRO A 279 12.08 -22.82 -19.39
C PRO A 279 12.68 -21.64 -18.62
N VAL A 280 12.68 -21.72 -17.28
CA VAL A 280 13.34 -20.76 -16.36
C VAL A 280 14.87 -20.82 -16.54
N SER A 281 15.34 -20.17 -17.61
CA SER A 281 16.74 -20.14 -18.06
C SER A 281 16.98 -18.89 -18.91
N PRO A 282 18.24 -18.51 -19.21
CA PRO A 282 18.53 -17.33 -20.04
C PRO A 282 17.75 -17.34 -21.36
N GLY A 283 17.09 -16.21 -21.67
CA GLY A 283 16.38 -16.00 -22.92
C GLY A 283 17.31 -15.73 -24.10
N TRP A 284 18.52 -15.26 -23.82
CA TRP A 284 19.60 -15.08 -24.79
C TRP A 284 20.80 -15.91 -24.38
N ALA A 285 21.47 -16.53 -25.34
CA ALA A 285 22.78 -17.11 -25.12
C ALA A 285 23.78 -16.02 -24.74
N ASN A 286 24.81 -16.39 -23.97
CA ASN A 286 25.89 -15.48 -23.62
C ASN A 286 26.52 -14.94 -24.91
N PRO A 287 26.58 -13.62 -25.11
CA PRO A 287 27.05 -13.04 -26.37
C PRO A 287 28.53 -13.34 -26.65
N THR A 288 29.30 -13.74 -25.63
CA THR A 288 30.71 -14.11 -25.75
C THR A 288 30.89 -15.61 -26.02
N THR A 289 30.12 -16.48 -25.35
CA THR A 289 30.33 -17.94 -25.43
C THR A 289 29.34 -18.69 -26.31
N GLY A 290 28.21 -18.06 -26.67
CA GLY A 290 27.11 -18.69 -27.41
C GLY A 290 26.33 -19.74 -26.61
N LYS A 291 26.52 -19.82 -25.29
CA LYS A 291 25.91 -20.84 -24.42
C LYS A 291 24.81 -20.28 -23.50
N PHE A 292 23.97 -21.17 -22.97
CA PHE A 292 22.85 -20.85 -22.07
C PHE A 292 23.09 -21.27 -20.60
N GLU A 293 24.35 -21.47 -20.21
CA GLU A 293 24.72 -21.82 -18.82
C GLU A 293 24.29 -20.69 -17.87
N ASP A 294 23.35 -20.96 -16.95
CA ASP A 294 22.78 -19.94 -16.06
C ASP A 294 23.79 -19.52 -14.97
N PRO A 295 24.29 -18.27 -14.98
CA PRO A 295 25.33 -17.83 -14.05
C PRO A 295 24.76 -17.21 -12.78
N ARG A 296 23.43 -17.16 -12.64
CA ARG A 296 22.77 -16.47 -11.54
C ARG A 296 23.07 -17.13 -10.20
N PHE A 297 22.83 -16.38 -9.13
CA PHE A 297 23.01 -16.86 -7.78
C PHE A 297 22.13 -18.09 -7.51
N VAL A 298 22.76 -19.20 -7.12
CA VAL A 298 22.08 -20.43 -6.71
C VAL A 298 21.75 -20.34 -5.22
N ALA A 299 20.46 -20.33 -4.91
CA ALA A 299 19.96 -20.25 -3.56
C ALA A 299 20.07 -21.58 -2.79
N ARG A 300 19.69 -21.56 -1.51
CA ARG A 300 19.82 -22.71 -0.59
C ARG A 300 19.03 -23.95 -1.03
N ASP A 301 17.97 -23.76 -1.82
CA ASP A 301 17.14 -24.83 -2.38
C ASP A 301 17.61 -25.31 -3.76
N GLY A 302 18.73 -24.79 -4.27
CA GLY A 302 19.30 -25.15 -5.57
C GLY A 302 18.71 -24.39 -6.77
N ARG A 303 17.69 -23.54 -6.57
CA ARG A 303 17.14 -22.70 -7.65
C ARG A 303 17.98 -21.43 -7.84
N ALA A 304 17.98 -20.89 -9.06
CA ALA A 304 18.74 -19.70 -9.42
C ALA A 304 17.85 -18.43 -9.43
N PHE A 305 18.34 -17.33 -8.84
CA PHE A 305 17.60 -16.07 -8.67
C PHE A 305 18.44 -14.83 -9.00
N GLY A 306 17.75 -13.74 -9.36
CA GLY A 306 18.35 -12.45 -9.69
C GLY A 306 18.57 -12.24 -11.17
N PRO A 307 19.11 -11.08 -11.57
CA PRO A 307 19.34 -10.76 -12.97
C PRO A 307 20.56 -11.50 -13.52
N LEU A 308 20.58 -11.67 -14.85
CA LEU A 308 21.81 -12.01 -15.56
C LEU A 308 22.89 -10.92 -15.37
N PRO A 309 24.18 -11.27 -15.52
CA PRO A 309 25.25 -10.27 -15.55
C PRO A 309 24.94 -9.17 -16.59
N LYS A 310 25.08 -7.90 -16.21
CA LYS A 310 24.75 -6.75 -17.08
C LYS A 310 25.52 -6.74 -18.41
N SER A 311 26.70 -7.38 -18.46
CA SER A 311 27.50 -7.57 -19.69
C SER A 311 26.94 -8.65 -20.61
N TRP A 312 26.14 -9.58 -20.09
CA TRP A 312 25.41 -10.56 -20.89
C TRP A 312 24.12 -9.94 -21.40
N ALA A 313 23.26 -9.50 -20.49
CA ALA A 313 22.03 -8.82 -20.85
C ALA A 313 21.59 -7.87 -19.73
N ASN A 314 20.97 -6.75 -20.08
CA ASN A 314 20.67 -5.69 -19.13
C ASN A 314 19.32 -5.06 -19.42
N TYR A 315 18.38 -5.15 -18.48
CA TYR A 315 17.08 -4.50 -18.60
C TYR A 315 17.27 -2.98 -18.57
N LYS A 316 16.64 -2.25 -19.50
CA LYS A 316 16.69 -0.79 -19.52
C LYS A 316 15.39 -0.14 -19.09
N GLY A 317 14.26 -0.82 -19.27
CA GLY A 317 12.95 -0.31 -18.91
C GLY A 317 11.89 -0.73 -19.92
N LEU A 318 10.72 -0.11 -19.81
CA LEU A 318 9.65 -0.25 -20.80
C LEU A 318 9.09 1.12 -21.19
N TYR A 319 8.79 1.27 -22.46
CA TYR A 319 8.05 2.42 -22.99
C TYR A 319 6.57 2.08 -22.99
N HIS A 320 5.76 3.03 -22.53
CA HIS A 320 4.31 2.99 -22.59
C HIS A 320 3.88 4.00 -23.66
N TYR A 321 3.58 3.52 -24.86
CA TYR A 321 3.15 4.36 -25.98
C TYR A 321 1.71 4.01 -26.32
N GLU A 322 0.76 4.89 -26.00
CA GLU A 322 -0.66 4.59 -26.15
C GLU A 322 -0.99 3.20 -25.56
N ASP A 323 -1.65 2.34 -26.32
CA ASP A 323 -1.98 0.98 -25.87
C ASP A 323 -0.86 -0.05 -26.11
N GLN A 324 0.38 0.40 -26.32
CA GLN A 324 1.52 -0.45 -26.69
C GLN A 324 2.62 -0.39 -25.65
N ILE A 325 3.19 -1.57 -25.35
CA ILE A 325 4.32 -1.73 -24.45
C ILE A 325 5.52 -2.17 -25.26
N ILE A 326 6.62 -1.41 -25.15
CA ILE A 326 7.89 -1.71 -25.80
C ILE A 326 8.94 -1.96 -24.73
N ILE A 327 9.44 -3.19 -24.67
CA ILE A 327 10.47 -3.58 -23.72
C ILE A 327 11.83 -3.20 -24.30
N SER A 328 12.65 -2.52 -23.48
CA SER A 328 13.99 -2.09 -23.85
C SER A 328 15.03 -2.80 -22.98
N TYR A 329 16.02 -3.41 -23.64
CA TYR A 329 17.15 -4.06 -22.97
C TYR A 329 18.37 -4.11 -23.89
N THR A 330 19.52 -4.55 -23.37
CA THR A 330 20.70 -4.87 -24.17
C THR A 330 21.06 -6.34 -24.06
N VAL A 331 21.70 -6.89 -25.10
CA VAL A 331 22.35 -8.21 -25.11
C VAL A 331 23.78 -8.01 -25.60
N GLY A 332 24.74 -8.18 -24.69
CA GLY A 332 26.08 -7.62 -24.87
C GLY A 332 25.98 -6.11 -25.07
N GLU A 333 26.57 -5.64 -26.17
CA GLU A 333 26.55 -4.23 -26.57
C GLU A 333 25.33 -3.88 -27.44
N SER A 334 24.56 -4.87 -27.89
CA SER A 334 23.44 -4.62 -28.80
C SER A 334 22.19 -4.20 -28.04
N ALA A 335 21.62 -3.06 -28.39
CA ALA A 335 20.29 -2.64 -27.96
C ALA A 335 19.19 -3.46 -28.65
N VAL A 336 18.16 -3.79 -27.88
CA VAL A 336 16.96 -4.49 -28.34
C VAL A 336 15.72 -3.69 -27.90
N LEU A 337 14.84 -3.43 -28.86
CA LEU A 337 13.46 -3.06 -28.61
C LEU A 337 12.56 -4.23 -28.99
N GLU A 338 11.62 -4.56 -28.12
CA GLU A 338 10.74 -5.70 -28.31
C GLU A 338 9.28 -5.33 -28.02
N LYS A 339 8.40 -5.67 -28.96
CA LYS A 339 6.95 -5.45 -28.89
C LYS A 339 6.21 -6.75 -29.06
N PHE A 340 5.21 -6.98 -28.22
CA PHE A 340 4.31 -8.13 -28.32
C PHE A 340 3.04 -7.79 -29.11
N GLY A 341 2.46 -8.81 -29.76
CA GLY A 341 1.21 -8.66 -30.48
C GLY A 341 0.44 -9.96 -30.63
N PHE A 342 -0.78 -9.88 -31.13
CA PHE A 342 -1.69 -11.00 -31.31
C PHE A 342 -2.46 -10.82 -32.62
N VAL A 343 -2.35 -11.78 -33.53
CA VAL A 343 -2.82 -11.63 -34.93
C VAL A 343 -3.95 -12.58 -35.32
N GLY A 344 -4.28 -13.55 -34.47
CA GLY A 344 -5.35 -14.51 -34.70
C GLY A 344 -5.54 -15.44 -33.50
N PRO A 345 -6.59 -16.26 -33.49
CA PRO A 345 -6.85 -17.17 -32.37
C PRO A 345 -5.63 -18.06 -32.15
N SER A 346 -4.98 -17.90 -30.98
CA SER A 346 -3.78 -18.65 -30.58
C SER A 346 -2.48 -18.34 -31.35
N VAL A 347 -2.39 -17.21 -32.07
CA VAL A 347 -1.14 -16.80 -32.76
C VAL A 347 -0.62 -15.48 -32.18
N PHE A 348 0.52 -15.58 -31.50
CA PHE A 348 1.21 -14.49 -30.84
C PHE A 348 2.39 -14.02 -31.68
N THR A 349 2.76 -12.75 -31.54
CA THR A 349 3.87 -12.18 -32.30
C THR A 349 4.85 -11.44 -31.39
N ARG A 350 6.12 -11.46 -31.80
CA ARG A 350 7.20 -10.66 -31.22
C ARG A 350 7.83 -9.87 -32.35
N THR A 351 7.74 -8.55 -32.32
CA THR A 351 8.49 -7.68 -33.22
C THR A 351 9.76 -7.24 -32.49
N LEU A 352 10.93 -7.47 -33.09
CA LEU A 352 12.22 -7.11 -32.53
C LEU A 352 12.95 -6.13 -33.43
N ASN A 353 13.57 -5.12 -32.84
CA ASN A 353 14.54 -4.24 -33.47
C ASN A 353 15.84 -4.39 -32.70
N ILE A 354 16.88 -4.89 -33.35
CA ILE A 354 18.16 -5.25 -32.75
C ILE A 354 19.25 -4.43 -33.46
N SER A 355 20.03 -3.67 -32.69
CA SER A 355 21.17 -2.95 -33.24
C SER A 355 22.31 -3.90 -33.66
N PRO A 356 23.31 -3.45 -34.42
CA PRO A 356 24.46 -4.29 -34.75
C PRO A 356 25.16 -4.85 -33.49
N SER A 357 25.56 -6.12 -33.55
CA SER A 357 26.37 -6.79 -32.54
C SER A 357 27.74 -7.21 -33.09
N ASN A 358 28.72 -7.43 -32.23
CA ASN A 358 30.04 -7.93 -32.63
C ASN A 358 30.09 -9.46 -32.84
N SER A 359 29.08 -10.18 -32.36
CA SER A 359 28.95 -11.64 -32.46
C SER A 359 27.54 -12.04 -32.88
N ILE A 360 27.39 -13.27 -33.37
CA ILE A 360 26.05 -13.84 -33.61
C ILE A 360 25.33 -13.94 -32.27
N LEU A 361 24.13 -13.36 -32.18
CA LEU A 361 23.29 -13.48 -30.99
C LEU A 361 22.31 -14.64 -31.19
N LYS A 362 22.04 -15.39 -30.11
CA LYS A 362 21.11 -16.52 -30.15
C LYS A 362 20.03 -16.35 -29.10
N MET A 363 18.78 -16.24 -29.52
CA MET A 363 17.61 -16.02 -28.66
C MET A 363 16.77 -17.30 -28.58
N ARG A 364 16.30 -17.65 -27.39
CA ARG A 364 15.27 -18.65 -27.16
C ARG A 364 13.90 -18.08 -27.52
N VAL A 365 13.15 -18.79 -28.37
CA VAL A 365 11.84 -18.33 -28.86
C VAL A 365 10.71 -19.07 -28.17
N ALA A 366 10.71 -20.41 -28.25
CA ALA A 366 9.66 -21.27 -27.70
C ALA A 366 10.16 -22.73 -27.59
N ASN A 367 9.42 -23.58 -26.88
CA ASN A 367 9.62 -25.04 -26.94
C ASN A 367 9.28 -25.61 -28.33
N ALA A 368 9.86 -26.75 -28.73
CA ALA A 368 9.60 -27.41 -30.03
C ALA A 368 8.17 -27.99 -30.20
N SER A 369 7.34 -27.89 -29.16
CA SER A 369 5.90 -28.12 -29.22
C SER A 369 5.12 -26.94 -29.84
N ALA A 370 5.77 -25.80 -30.06
CA ALA A 370 5.21 -24.66 -30.78
C ALA A 370 5.56 -24.72 -32.28
N LYS A 371 4.77 -24.02 -33.09
CA LYS A 371 5.14 -23.63 -34.45
C LYS A 371 5.67 -22.20 -34.39
N VAL A 372 6.80 -21.94 -35.06
CA VAL A 372 7.39 -20.60 -35.15
C VAL A 372 7.67 -20.26 -36.61
N SER A 373 7.29 -19.06 -37.02
CA SER A 373 7.65 -18.46 -38.32
C SER A 373 8.39 -17.14 -38.09
N LEU A 374 9.29 -16.80 -39.00
CA LEU A 374 10.12 -15.60 -38.94
C LEU A 374 9.93 -14.78 -40.22
N LEU A 375 9.56 -13.52 -40.09
CA LEU A 375 9.53 -12.54 -41.18
C LEU A 375 10.61 -11.47 -40.96
N GLY A 376 11.37 -11.14 -42.00
CA GLY A 376 12.45 -10.16 -41.96
C GLY A 376 13.79 -10.71 -42.47
N LYS A 377 14.85 -9.90 -42.41
CA LYS A 377 16.21 -10.28 -42.84
C LYS A 377 17.19 -10.19 -41.67
N GLY A 378 18.30 -10.91 -41.76
CA GLY A 378 19.38 -10.87 -40.76
C GLY A 378 19.19 -11.81 -39.57
N ALA A 379 18.21 -12.70 -39.61
CA ALA A 379 18.03 -13.75 -38.62
C ALA A 379 17.55 -15.07 -39.24
N THR A 380 17.77 -16.18 -38.55
CA THR A 380 17.32 -17.52 -38.95
C THR A 380 16.81 -18.31 -37.75
N LEU A 381 15.85 -19.22 -37.99
CA LEU A 381 15.35 -20.13 -36.97
C LEU A 381 16.14 -21.44 -36.96
N VAL A 382 16.41 -21.97 -35.77
CA VAL A 382 17.05 -23.27 -35.56
C VAL A 382 16.32 -24.02 -34.46
N GLU A 383 15.96 -25.28 -34.71
CA GLU A 383 15.46 -26.19 -33.70
C GLU A 383 16.60 -27.10 -33.22
N GLU A 384 16.87 -27.10 -31.91
CA GLU A 384 17.85 -27.99 -31.28
C GLU A 384 17.42 -28.31 -29.84
N ASN A 385 17.72 -29.51 -29.36
CA ASN A 385 17.45 -29.93 -27.97
C ASN A 385 16.00 -29.67 -27.50
N GLY A 386 15.01 -29.87 -28.39
CA GLY A 386 13.59 -29.67 -28.07
C GLY A 386 13.17 -28.20 -27.90
N GLN A 387 13.96 -27.26 -28.42
CA GLN A 387 13.76 -25.82 -28.30
C GLN A 387 13.95 -25.15 -29.66
N ILE A 388 13.21 -24.08 -29.90
CA ILE A 388 13.33 -23.24 -31.09
C ILE A 388 14.09 -21.97 -30.72
N PHE A 389 15.14 -21.69 -31.46
CA PHE A 389 15.99 -20.51 -31.32
C PHE A 389 15.94 -19.64 -32.57
N MET A 390 16.27 -18.36 -32.39
CA MET A 390 16.55 -17.42 -33.45
C MET A 390 18.03 -17.01 -33.36
N ASN A 391 18.81 -17.27 -34.41
CA ASN A 391 20.14 -16.72 -34.57
C ASN A 391 20.04 -15.37 -35.29
N VAL A 392 20.76 -14.37 -34.80
CA VAL A 392 20.80 -13.01 -35.33
C VAL A 392 22.20 -12.73 -35.83
N ASN A 393 22.32 -12.28 -37.07
CA ASN A 393 23.59 -12.00 -37.72
C ASN A 393 24.35 -10.89 -36.98
N ALA A 394 25.68 -11.00 -36.97
CA ALA A 394 26.55 -9.95 -36.44
C ALA A 394 26.66 -8.77 -37.43
N LYS A 395 27.06 -7.61 -36.91
CA LYS A 395 27.47 -6.39 -37.65
C LYS A 395 26.38 -5.70 -38.48
N GLU A 396 25.15 -6.16 -38.44
CA GLU A 396 24.02 -5.51 -39.11
C GLU A 396 22.85 -5.28 -38.14
N ALA A 397 22.08 -4.23 -38.40
CA ALA A 397 20.85 -3.98 -37.66
C ALA A 397 19.74 -4.91 -38.18
N VAL A 398 19.02 -5.56 -37.27
CA VAL A 398 18.02 -6.57 -37.59
C VAL A 398 16.64 -6.11 -37.16
N LYS A 399 15.66 -6.24 -38.06
CA LYS A 399 14.24 -6.00 -37.80
C LYS A 399 13.45 -7.21 -38.25
N VAL A 400 12.80 -7.87 -37.30
CA VAL A 400 12.10 -9.13 -37.52
C VAL A 400 10.79 -9.21 -36.75
N THR A 401 9.85 -9.96 -37.30
CA THR A 401 8.60 -10.37 -36.64
C THR A 401 8.62 -11.90 -36.52
N LEU A 402 8.56 -12.40 -35.30
CA LEU A 402 8.30 -13.80 -35.00
C LEU A 402 6.81 -14.00 -34.81
N ALA A 403 6.28 -15.11 -35.32
CA ALA A 403 4.95 -15.59 -34.97
C ALA A 403 5.03 -16.97 -34.33
N ILE A 404 4.28 -17.14 -33.25
CA ILE A 404 4.33 -18.30 -32.39
C ILE A 404 2.90 -18.77 -32.16
N GLY A 405 2.65 -20.04 -32.45
CA GLY A 405 1.39 -20.71 -32.15
C GLY A 405 1.62 -22.16 -31.78
N GLU A 406 0.55 -22.91 -31.58
CA GLU A 406 0.64 -24.35 -31.33
C GLU A 406 1.16 -25.08 -32.57
N LYS A 407 1.77 -26.26 -32.41
CA LYS A 407 2.32 -27.05 -33.54
C LYS A 407 1.34 -27.26 -34.69
N GLY A 408 0.05 -27.38 -34.38
CA GLY A 408 -1.04 -27.56 -35.36
C GLY A 408 -1.62 -26.26 -35.95
N SER A 409 -1.15 -25.08 -35.53
CA SER A 409 -1.69 -23.81 -35.99
C SER A 409 -1.38 -23.54 -37.47
N ASN A 410 -2.40 -23.10 -38.21
CA ASN A 410 -2.29 -22.81 -39.64
C ASN A 410 -2.01 -21.32 -39.89
N PHE A 411 -0.75 -20.92 -39.72
CA PHE A 411 -0.23 -19.61 -40.16
C PHE A 411 1.07 -19.77 -40.93
N SER A 412 1.37 -18.80 -41.79
CA SER A 412 2.59 -18.68 -42.60
C SER A 412 3.23 -17.30 -42.43
N GLU A 413 4.43 -17.09 -42.97
CA GLU A 413 5.09 -15.78 -42.97
C GLU A 413 4.26 -14.67 -43.63
N LYS A 414 3.42 -15.03 -44.61
CA LYS A 414 2.56 -14.09 -45.34
C LYS A 414 1.41 -13.52 -44.49
N ASP A 415 1.10 -14.18 -43.38
CA ASP A 415 0.02 -13.79 -42.47
C ASP A 415 0.52 -12.84 -41.37
N LEU A 416 1.82 -12.51 -41.38
CA LEU A 416 2.48 -11.75 -40.32
C LEU A 416 2.58 -10.27 -40.67
N PRO A 417 2.49 -9.38 -39.67
CA PRO A 417 2.77 -7.97 -39.88
C PRO A 417 4.26 -7.79 -40.23
N GLU A 418 4.51 -6.97 -41.25
CA GLU A 418 5.87 -6.57 -41.64
C GLU A 418 6.65 -6.02 -40.44
N PRO A 419 7.95 -6.34 -40.28
CA PRO A 419 8.75 -5.87 -39.16
C PRO A 419 8.88 -4.34 -39.17
N GLU A 420 8.11 -3.68 -38.30
CA GLU A 420 8.13 -2.22 -38.18
C GLU A 420 9.33 -1.70 -37.38
N SER A 421 9.63 -0.41 -37.54
CA SER A 421 10.57 0.28 -36.66
C SER A 421 9.89 0.61 -35.34
N LEU A 422 10.42 0.09 -34.23
CA LEU A 422 9.89 0.33 -32.88
C LEU A 422 10.38 1.64 -32.26
N THR A 423 11.42 2.25 -32.82
CA THR A 423 11.94 3.55 -32.38
C THR A 423 10.89 4.67 -32.38
N LYS A 424 9.87 4.59 -33.24
CA LYS A 424 8.77 5.57 -33.25
C LYS A 424 8.00 5.63 -31.93
N TYR A 425 8.01 4.53 -31.16
CA TYR A 425 7.32 4.43 -29.87
C TYR A 425 8.15 4.98 -28.70
N THR A 426 9.42 5.34 -28.94
CA THR A 426 10.35 5.79 -27.88
C THR A 426 10.54 7.31 -27.88
N LEU A 427 9.75 8.04 -28.66
CA LEU A 427 9.96 9.47 -28.94
C LEU A 427 9.11 10.42 -28.09
N GLY A 428 8.20 9.91 -27.23
CA GLY A 428 7.27 10.76 -26.49
C GLY A 428 6.29 11.50 -27.40
N THR A 429 5.74 10.82 -28.42
CA THR A 429 4.75 11.43 -29.34
C THR A 429 3.36 10.81 -29.21
N GLY A 430 3.15 9.98 -28.19
CA GLY A 430 1.88 9.32 -27.94
C GLY A 430 0.86 10.27 -27.33
N ARG A 431 -0.41 9.84 -27.30
CA ARG A 431 -1.44 10.49 -26.49
C ARG A 431 -1.24 10.15 -25.01
N ALA A 432 -1.61 11.07 -24.12
CA ALA A 432 -1.76 10.78 -22.70
C ALA A 432 -2.65 9.55 -22.48
N HIS A 433 -2.23 8.63 -21.63
CA HIS A 433 -2.98 7.44 -21.22
C HIS A 433 -3.95 7.76 -20.09
N TYR A 434 -3.63 8.75 -19.25
CA TYR A 434 -4.44 9.20 -18.12
C TYR A 434 -4.73 10.71 -18.17
N PRO A 435 -5.48 11.20 -19.17
CA PRO A 435 -5.75 12.63 -19.33
C PRO A 435 -6.67 13.22 -18.23
N GLU A 436 -7.35 12.39 -17.44
CA GLU A 436 -8.30 12.85 -16.43
C GLU A 436 -7.61 13.51 -15.24
N VAL A 437 -8.01 14.75 -14.94
CA VAL A 437 -7.67 15.45 -13.71
C VAL A 437 -8.87 15.39 -12.76
N LEU A 438 -8.74 14.57 -11.72
CA LEU A 438 -9.78 14.38 -10.71
C LEU A 438 -9.69 15.47 -9.65
N LYS A 439 -10.84 15.98 -9.20
CA LYS A 439 -10.91 17.02 -8.16
C LYS A 439 -11.40 16.42 -6.87
N THR A 440 -10.70 16.73 -5.78
CA THR A 440 -11.13 16.41 -4.43
C THR A 440 -10.89 17.61 -3.52
N PHE A 441 -11.14 17.46 -2.23
CA PHE A 441 -10.98 18.53 -1.26
C PHE A 441 -10.28 18.02 0.00
N THR A 442 -9.74 18.98 0.76
CA THR A 442 -9.18 18.78 2.09
C THR A 442 -10.24 19.04 3.14
N THR A 443 -10.54 18.06 3.99
CA THR A 443 -11.32 18.31 5.22
C THR A 443 -10.36 18.79 6.30
N ARG A 444 -10.49 20.06 6.70
CA ARG A 444 -9.62 20.66 7.72
C ARG A 444 -9.92 20.09 9.10
N GLY A 445 -8.87 19.68 9.81
CA GLY A 445 -8.96 19.21 11.19
C GLY A 445 -9.26 20.33 12.17
N LYS A 446 -9.99 20.01 13.23
CA LYS A 446 -10.25 20.93 14.34
C LYS A 446 -8.96 21.24 15.09
N GLU A 447 -8.86 22.46 15.63
CA GLU A 447 -7.68 22.98 16.34
C GLU A 447 -7.92 23.04 17.87
N ASP A 448 -8.71 22.11 18.39
CA ASP A 448 -9.07 21.96 19.80
C ASP A 448 -7.93 21.37 20.64
N GLY A 449 -7.09 20.50 20.07
CA GLY A 449 -5.92 19.88 20.72
C GLY A 449 -4.56 20.45 20.28
N PRO A 450 -3.44 19.86 20.76
CA PRO A 450 -2.08 20.23 20.33
C PRO A 450 -1.81 20.00 18.85
N PHE A 451 -2.55 19.07 18.24
CA PHE A 451 -2.46 18.77 16.81
C PHE A 451 -3.83 18.83 16.16
N ALA A 452 -3.84 19.29 14.91
CA ALA A 452 -4.97 19.19 14.00
C ALA A 452 -4.59 18.26 12.85
N VAL A 453 -5.50 17.35 12.46
CA VAL A 453 -5.29 16.43 11.35
C VAL A 453 -6.25 16.78 10.22
N ASP A 454 -5.72 17.36 9.16
CA ASP A 454 -6.46 17.58 7.93
C ASP A 454 -6.47 16.29 7.09
N GLN A 455 -7.61 15.95 6.47
CA GLN A 455 -7.73 14.81 5.57
C GLN A 455 -7.71 15.30 4.12
N LEU A 456 -6.64 15.01 3.39
CA LEU A 456 -6.53 15.31 1.97
C LEU A 456 -7.14 14.15 1.19
N THR A 457 -8.41 14.27 0.80
CA THR A 457 -9.21 13.14 0.33
C THR A 457 -8.66 12.59 -1.00
N PRO A 458 -8.18 11.33 -1.05
CA PRO A 458 -7.86 10.68 -2.32
C PRO A 458 -9.12 10.45 -3.16
N PRO A 459 -9.03 10.41 -4.50
CA PRO A 459 -10.15 10.05 -5.39
C PRO A 459 -10.49 8.55 -5.28
N PHE A 460 -11.14 8.14 -4.20
CA PHE A 460 -11.59 6.75 -3.99
C PHE A 460 -12.55 6.29 -5.08
N GLU A 461 -13.36 7.21 -5.61
CA GLU A 461 -14.08 7.02 -6.85
C GLU A 461 -13.23 7.58 -7.99
N ASN A 462 -12.70 6.69 -8.83
CA ASN A 462 -11.86 7.04 -9.96
C ASN A 462 -12.16 6.12 -11.16
N PRO A 463 -11.86 6.56 -12.41
CA PRO A 463 -12.17 5.80 -13.62
C PRO A 463 -11.52 4.41 -13.71
N TRP A 464 -10.43 4.19 -12.98
CA TRP A 464 -9.62 2.97 -13.06
C TRP A 464 -9.89 1.97 -11.93
N ALA A 465 -10.87 2.26 -11.07
CA ALA A 465 -11.14 1.49 -9.85
C ALA A 465 -9.87 1.26 -8.99
N CYS A 466 -8.93 2.20 -9.03
CA CYS A 466 -7.73 2.17 -8.21
C CYS A 466 -8.15 2.18 -6.74
N ARG A 467 -7.61 1.25 -5.95
CA ARG A 467 -8.02 1.04 -4.56
C ARG A 467 -7.48 2.11 -3.60
N MET A 468 -6.63 3.01 -4.09
CA MET A 468 -5.99 4.10 -3.33
C MET A 468 -5.32 3.61 -2.04
N LYS A 469 -4.68 2.44 -2.09
CA LYS A 469 -3.84 1.89 -1.02
C LYS A 469 -2.48 2.59 -1.03
N LEU A 470 -2.45 3.82 -0.54
CA LEU A 470 -1.28 4.72 -0.60
C LEU A 470 -0.11 4.19 0.24
N SER A 471 1.11 4.34 -0.26
CA SER A 471 2.29 3.68 0.32
C SER A 471 3.58 4.51 0.30
N GLY A 472 3.57 5.71 -0.28
CA GLY A 472 4.69 6.65 -0.24
C GLY A 472 4.32 8.00 -0.82
N ILE A 473 4.87 9.08 -0.26
CA ILE A 473 4.68 10.47 -0.69
C ILE A 473 6.01 11.21 -0.71
N ASP A 474 6.18 12.13 -1.67
CA ASP A 474 7.22 13.15 -1.63
C ASP A 474 6.78 14.43 -2.34
N PHE A 475 7.54 15.51 -2.17
CA PHE A 475 7.25 16.83 -2.76
C PHE A 475 8.22 17.20 -3.87
N PHE A 476 7.73 17.93 -4.87
CA PHE A 476 8.58 18.66 -5.80
C PHE A 476 9.12 19.93 -5.14
N LYS A 477 10.03 20.62 -5.84
CA LYS A 477 10.52 21.94 -5.42
C LYS A 477 9.38 22.95 -5.25
N ASP A 478 8.39 22.93 -6.14
CA ASP A 478 7.09 23.52 -5.81
C ASP A 478 6.36 22.62 -4.82
N ALA A 479 6.48 22.96 -3.54
CA ALA A 479 5.88 22.19 -2.47
C ALA A 479 4.33 22.24 -2.44
N ASN A 480 3.68 22.99 -3.33
CA ASN A 480 2.23 22.86 -3.57
C ASN A 480 1.89 21.63 -4.43
N THR A 481 2.91 20.96 -4.96
CA THR A 481 2.82 19.77 -5.80
C THR A 481 3.52 18.60 -5.10
N ALA A 482 2.82 17.46 -5.03
CA ALA A 482 3.33 16.23 -4.44
C ALA A 482 3.15 15.06 -5.41
N VAL A 483 3.96 14.02 -5.24
CA VAL A 483 3.78 12.74 -5.91
C VAL A 483 3.53 11.65 -4.86
N ILE A 484 2.65 10.71 -5.16
CA ILE A 484 2.29 9.63 -4.26
C ILE A 484 2.20 8.31 -5.02
N CYS A 485 2.63 7.21 -4.41
CA CYS A 485 2.46 5.86 -4.96
C CYS A 485 1.43 5.05 -4.16
N ALA A 486 0.83 4.07 -4.81
CA ALA A 486 -0.04 3.07 -4.20
C ALA A 486 0.52 1.65 -4.40
N THR A 487 0.27 0.77 -3.44
CA THR A 487 0.81 -0.61 -3.41
C THR A 487 0.37 -1.48 -4.59
N ASP A 488 -0.68 -1.07 -5.30
CA ASP A 488 -1.24 -1.80 -6.44
C ASP A 488 -0.57 -1.46 -7.79
N GLY A 489 0.41 -0.56 -7.78
CA GLY A 489 1.23 -0.24 -8.96
C GLY A 489 1.08 1.18 -9.48
N ASP A 490 0.21 1.98 -8.87
CA ASP A 490 -0.15 3.32 -9.35
C ASP A 490 0.73 4.42 -8.77
N VAL A 491 0.92 5.47 -9.56
CA VAL A 491 1.56 6.72 -9.14
C VAL A 491 0.67 7.89 -9.55
N TRP A 492 0.51 8.85 -8.65
CA TRP A 492 -0.37 10.01 -8.81
C TRP A 492 0.36 11.30 -8.51
N LEU A 493 0.13 12.30 -9.36
CA LEU A 493 0.50 13.68 -9.13
C LEU A 493 -0.65 14.39 -8.40
N ILE A 494 -0.32 15.14 -7.35
CA ILE A 494 -1.27 15.92 -6.57
C ILE A 494 -0.84 17.38 -6.64
N LYS A 495 -1.77 18.29 -6.97
CA LYS A 495 -1.55 19.74 -6.87
C LYS A 495 -2.55 20.36 -5.91
N GLY A 496 -2.15 21.45 -5.28
CA GLY A 496 -3.01 22.22 -4.39
C GLY A 496 -2.93 21.80 -2.92
N VAL A 497 -1.91 21.05 -2.51
CA VAL A 497 -1.78 20.58 -1.11
C VAL A 497 -1.62 21.73 -0.10
N LEU A 498 -1.27 22.93 -0.58
CA LEU A 498 -1.16 24.18 0.18
C LEU A 498 -2.33 25.14 -0.07
N ASN A 499 -3.32 24.77 -0.89
CA ASN A 499 -4.44 25.66 -1.23
C ASN A 499 -5.29 25.97 0.01
N PRO A 500 -5.59 27.26 0.28
CA PRO A 500 -6.32 27.66 1.49
C PRO A 500 -7.80 27.30 1.47
N ASP A 501 -8.39 27.17 0.27
CA ASP A 501 -9.78 26.70 0.08
C ASP A 501 -9.91 25.17 0.17
N GLY A 502 -8.78 24.46 0.30
CA GLY A 502 -8.70 23.02 0.40
C GLY A 502 -8.85 22.26 -0.92
N ALA A 503 -8.96 22.93 -2.07
CA ALA A 503 -9.13 22.28 -3.36
C ALA A 503 -7.87 21.50 -3.79
N LEU A 504 -8.04 20.24 -4.19
CA LEU A 504 -6.98 19.34 -4.65
C LEU A 504 -7.28 18.86 -6.08
N THR A 505 -6.22 18.68 -6.87
CA THR A 505 -6.30 17.96 -8.15
C THR A 505 -5.38 16.76 -8.16
N TRP A 506 -5.85 15.66 -8.71
CA TRP A 506 -5.15 14.39 -8.83
C TRP A 506 -5.08 13.96 -10.28
N GLN A 507 -3.90 13.60 -10.77
CA GLN A 507 -3.69 13.01 -12.09
C GLN A 507 -2.93 11.69 -11.90
N ARG A 508 -3.41 10.60 -12.50
CA ARG A 508 -2.65 9.35 -12.53
C ARG A 508 -1.51 9.56 -13.53
N ILE A 509 -0.28 9.26 -13.15
CA ILE A 509 0.90 9.49 -13.99
C ILE A 509 1.69 8.21 -14.27
N GLY A 510 1.29 7.10 -13.66
CA GLY A 510 1.84 5.78 -13.95
C GLY A 510 1.03 4.66 -13.31
N SER A 511 1.19 3.44 -13.84
CA SER A 511 0.52 2.23 -13.36
C SER A 511 1.35 0.97 -13.60
N GLY A 512 0.84 -0.19 -13.17
CA GLY A 512 1.39 -1.50 -13.52
C GLY A 512 2.67 -1.88 -12.76
N LEU A 513 3.17 -1.04 -11.86
CA LEU A 513 4.38 -1.29 -11.08
C LEU A 513 4.20 -2.41 -10.03
N PHE A 514 5.29 -3.08 -9.65
CA PHE A 514 5.22 -4.21 -8.72
C PHE A 514 5.36 -3.77 -7.26
N GLN A 515 4.24 -3.69 -6.54
CA GLN A 515 4.19 -3.36 -5.11
C GLN A 515 5.03 -2.12 -4.73
N PRO A 516 4.72 -0.92 -5.28
CA PRO A 516 5.39 0.31 -4.86
C PRO A 516 5.21 0.57 -3.37
N LEU A 517 6.31 0.66 -2.63
CA LEU A 517 6.30 0.82 -1.17
C LEU A 517 7.28 1.91 -0.68
N GLY A 518 7.69 2.77 -1.62
CA GLY A 518 8.28 4.07 -1.35
C GLY A 518 8.58 4.85 -2.62
N ILE A 519 8.65 6.16 -2.47
CA ILE A 519 8.84 7.13 -3.55
C ILE A 519 9.72 8.27 -3.05
N LYS A 520 10.56 8.80 -3.93
CA LYS A 520 11.38 9.99 -3.69
C LYS A 520 11.42 10.87 -4.91
N VAL A 521 11.38 12.18 -4.69
CA VAL A 521 11.71 13.18 -5.71
C VAL A 521 13.14 13.65 -5.49
N VAL A 522 14.01 13.47 -6.48
CA VAL A 522 15.41 13.92 -6.45
C VAL A 522 15.69 14.70 -7.73
N ASP A 523 16.05 15.97 -7.60
CA ASP A 523 16.25 16.88 -8.73
C ASP A 523 15.07 16.89 -9.70
N GLU A 524 13.85 17.05 -9.17
CA GLU A 524 12.56 17.02 -9.90
C GLU A 524 12.26 15.70 -10.63
N LYS A 525 13.05 14.64 -10.40
CA LYS A 525 12.83 13.30 -10.96
C LYS A 525 12.18 12.37 -9.94
N ILE A 526 11.23 11.56 -10.39
CA ILE A 526 10.47 10.65 -9.54
C ILE A 526 11.11 9.25 -9.56
N TYR A 527 11.54 8.79 -8.39
CA TYR A 527 12.06 7.44 -8.17
C TYR A 527 11.09 6.63 -7.32
N VAL A 528 10.79 5.39 -7.73
CA VAL A 528 9.82 4.51 -7.06
C VAL A 528 10.48 3.16 -6.74
N THR A 529 10.51 2.80 -5.46
CA THR A 529 10.95 1.46 -5.05
C THR A 529 9.82 0.47 -5.26
N CYS A 530 10.06 -0.50 -6.14
CA CYS A 530 9.20 -1.65 -6.39
C CYS A 530 9.90 -2.92 -5.88
N ARG A 531 9.16 -4.03 -5.82
CA ARG A 531 9.71 -5.31 -5.37
C ARG A 531 10.78 -5.88 -6.31
N ASP A 532 10.67 -5.58 -7.59
CA ASP A 532 11.54 -6.05 -8.68
C ASP A 532 12.71 -5.11 -8.97
N GLN A 533 12.54 -3.81 -8.77
CA GLN A 533 13.50 -2.78 -9.17
C GLN A 533 13.26 -1.42 -8.49
N LEU A 534 14.24 -0.53 -8.59
CA LEU A 534 14.08 0.92 -8.43
C LEU A 534 13.82 1.53 -9.81
N VAL A 535 12.64 2.11 -10.00
CA VAL A 535 12.19 2.70 -11.27
C VAL A 535 12.38 4.21 -11.25
N LEU A 536 12.87 4.77 -12.35
CA LEU A 536 12.82 6.21 -12.63
C LEU A 536 11.72 6.47 -13.67
N LEU A 537 10.74 7.30 -13.31
CA LEU A 537 9.65 7.67 -14.21
C LEU A 537 10.07 8.83 -15.11
N ARG A 538 10.02 8.62 -16.42
CA ARG A 538 10.37 9.62 -17.43
C ARG A 538 9.14 10.05 -18.21
N ASP A 539 8.86 11.35 -18.13
CA ASP A 539 8.02 12.07 -19.08
C ASP A 539 8.90 12.55 -20.24
N LEU A 540 8.60 12.10 -21.47
CA LEU A 540 9.36 12.43 -22.67
C LEU A 540 8.69 13.53 -23.51
N ASN A 541 7.43 13.89 -23.20
CA ASN A 541 6.60 14.75 -24.04
C ASN A 541 6.10 16.03 -23.32
N GLY A 542 6.28 16.11 -22.01
CA GLY A 542 5.91 17.24 -21.16
C GLY A 542 4.45 17.26 -20.71
N ASP A 543 3.69 16.18 -20.86
CA ASP A 543 2.28 16.08 -20.46
C ASP A 543 2.07 15.65 -18.99
N MET A 544 3.18 15.48 -18.26
CA MET A 544 3.26 15.04 -16.86
C MET A 544 2.93 13.55 -16.64
N GLU A 545 2.84 12.74 -17.69
CA GLU A 545 2.66 11.30 -17.64
C GLU A 545 3.97 10.52 -17.88
N THR A 546 4.05 9.28 -17.40
CA THR A 546 5.23 8.43 -17.62
C THR A 546 5.18 7.73 -18.97
N ASP A 547 6.05 8.16 -19.89
CA ASP A 547 6.29 7.51 -21.19
C ASP A 547 7.30 6.36 -21.08
N PHE A 548 8.31 6.49 -20.22
CA PHE A 548 9.35 5.48 -20.05
C PHE A 548 9.59 5.18 -18.57
N TYR A 549 9.31 3.93 -18.20
CA TYR A 549 9.60 3.38 -16.88
C TYR A 549 11.03 2.85 -16.93
N GLU A 550 11.99 3.73 -16.66
CA GLU A 550 13.41 3.43 -16.73
C GLU A 550 13.83 2.55 -15.55
N SER A 551 14.50 1.45 -15.84
CA SER A 551 15.09 0.59 -14.82
C SER A 551 16.37 1.22 -14.30
N PHE A 552 16.26 2.03 -13.25
CA PHE A 552 17.41 2.68 -12.63
C PHE A 552 18.31 1.67 -11.91
N ASN A 553 17.72 0.71 -11.19
CA ASN A 553 18.43 -0.45 -10.65
C ASN A 553 17.49 -1.67 -10.54
N HIS A 554 17.94 -2.85 -10.97
CA HIS A 554 17.19 -4.11 -10.83
C HIS A 554 18.05 -5.25 -10.27
N ASP A 555 19.07 -4.94 -9.46
CA ASP A 555 19.94 -5.95 -8.84
C ASP A 555 19.21 -6.77 -7.77
N HIS A 556 18.09 -6.25 -7.26
CA HIS A 556 17.23 -6.89 -6.27
C HIS A 556 16.74 -8.25 -6.80
N GLN A 557 16.92 -9.34 -6.06
CA GLN A 557 16.45 -10.68 -6.43
C GLN A 557 15.04 -10.90 -5.89
N VAL A 558 14.10 -11.44 -6.67
CA VAL A 558 12.72 -11.72 -6.21
C VAL A 558 12.49 -13.22 -6.16
N THR A 559 11.78 -13.71 -5.13
CA THR A 559 11.39 -15.12 -5.03
C THR A 559 9.86 -15.29 -5.12
N ASP A 560 9.39 -16.54 -5.03
CA ASP A 560 7.97 -16.88 -4.96
C ASP A 560 7.32 -16.52 -3.61
N HIS A 561 8.11 -16.20 -2.58
CA HIS A 561 7.56 -16.01 -1.24
C HIS A 561 6.67 -14.76 -1.15
N PHE A 562 5.45 -14.90 -0.65
CA PHE A 562 4.48 -13.79 -0.52
C PHE A 562 4.88 -12.61 0.40
N HIS A 563 5.95 -12.71 1.19
CA HIS A 563 6.25 -11.81 2.32
C HIS A 563 7.74 -11.48 2.30
N GLU A 564 8.17 -10.73 1.28
CA GLU A 564 9.55 -10.24 1.10
C GLU A 564 9.54 -8.79 0.58
N PHE A 565 8.68 -7.96 1.16
CA PHE A 565 8.46 -6.57 0.72
C PHE A 565 9.75 -5.74 0.69
N ALA A 566 9.87 -4.88 -0.33
CA ALA A 566 10.89 -3.84 -0.46
C ALA A 566 10.31 -2.50 0.04
N MET A 567 10.70 -2.04 1.22
CA MET A 567 10.05 -0.97 1.95
C MET A 567 10.92 0.28 2.05
N GLY A 568 10.30 1.43 1.77
CA GLY A 568 10.88 2.77 1.88
C GLY A 568 11.24 3.35 0.51
N LEU A 569 11.65 4.61 0.52
CA LEU A 569 12.80 5.04 -0.27
C LEU A 569 13.40 6.26 0.43
N GLN A 570 14.70 6.21 0.72
CA GLN A 570 15.46 7.33 1.25
C GLN A 570 16.64 7.63 0.33
N THR A 571 17.13 8.87 0.37
CA THR A 571 18.33 9.27 -0.36
C THR A 571 19.23 10.12 0.53
N ASP A 572 20.54 9.97 0.39
CA ASP A 572 21.52 10.78 1.09
C ASP A 572 21.98 11.97 0.23
N LYS A 573 22.87 12.80 0.79
CA LYS A 573 23.43 13.96 0.09
C LYS A 573 24.40 13.59 -1.04
N GLU A 574 24.87 12.34 -1.09
CA GLU A 574 25.72 11.82 -2.17
C GLU A 574 24.88 11.31 -3.36
N GLY A 575 23.54 11.24 -3.20
CA GLY A 575 22.60 10.76 -4.20
C GLY A 575 22.38 9.25 -4.17
N ASN A 576 22.91 8.53 -3.17
CA ASN A 576 22.63 7.10 -3.03
C ASN A 576 21.19 6.87 -2.57
N PHE A 577 20.64 5.70 -2.86
CA PHE A 577 19.28 5.32 -2.46
C PHE A 577 19.28 4.17 -1.44
N TYR A 578 18.32 4.20 -0.51
CA TYR A 578 18.23 3.24 0.58
C TYR A 578 16.81 2.74 0.79
N TYR A 579 16.67 1.42 0.95
CA TYR A 579 15.42 0.76 1.27
C TYR A 579 15.70 -0.57 1.98
N ALA A 580 14.73 -1.09 2.73
CA ALA A 580 14.86 -2.35 3.44
C ALA A 580 14.09 -3.46 2.73
N LYS A 581 14.65 -4.65 2.67
CA LYS A 581 13.94 -5.85 2.19
C LYS A 581 13.62 -6.76 3.36
N SER A 582 12.34 -7.06 3.53
CA SER A 582 11.88 -8.00 4.57
C SER A 582 12.40 -9.42 4.34
N GLY A 583 12.50 -10.18 5.43
CA GLY A 583 12.77 -11.61 5.38
C GLY A 583 11.50 -12.42 5.11
N ARG A 584 11.67 -13.72 4.88
CA ARG A 584 10.57 -14.66 4.63
C ARG A 584 9.75 -14.89 5.91
N HIS A 585 8.42 -14.88 5.79
CA HIS A 585 7.55 -15.23 6.92
C HIS A 585 7.65 -16.72 7.21
N ALA A 586 7.83 -17.08 8.49
CA ALA A 586 7.82 -18.48 8.93
C ALA A 586 8.86 -19.41 8.25
N ARG A 587 9.91 -18.85 7.61
CA ARG A 587 10.94 -19.60 6.87
C ARG A 587 12.30 -18.94 7.07
N GLU A 588 13.36 -19.72 6.87
CA GLU A 588 14.72 -19.16 6.78
C GLU A 588 14.89 -18.32 5.52
N ALA A 589 15.93 -17.51 5.39
CA ALA A 589 16.18 -16.74 4.17
C ALA A 589 16.64 -17.66 3.02
N LEU A 590 16.03 -17.50 1.85
CA LEU A 590 16.47 -18.21 0.63
C LEU A 590 17.68 -17.56 -0.04
N ILE A 591 17.63 -16.23 -0.16
CA ILE A 591 18.62 -15.38 -0.85
C ILE A 591 19.26 -14.36 0.11
N PRO A 592 20.45 -13.81 -0.20
CA PRO A 592 21.19 -12.89 0.66
C PRO A 592 20.43 -11.62 1.07
N GLN A 593 19.54 -11.12 0.20
CA GLN A 593 18.84 -9.85 0.44
C GLN A 593 17.66 -9.97 1.40
N HIS A 594 17.21 -11.18 1.78
CA HIS A 594 16.12 -11.33 2.75
C HIS A 594 16.50 -10.83 4.14
N GLY A 595 15.75 -9.86 4.66
CA GLY A 595 15.95 -9.30 6.00
C GLY A 595 17.15 -8.37 6.07
N THR A 596 17.28 -7.45 5.11
CA THR A 596 18.45 -6.56 4.95
C THR A 596 18.09 -5.10 4.72
N LEU A 597 19.04 -4.21 4.99
CA LEU A 597 19.05 -2.83 4.51
C LEU A 597 19.97 -2.74 3.29
N LEU A 598 19.47 -2.17 2.21
CA LEU A 598 20.16 -2.09 0.91
C LEU A 598 20.55 -0.64 0.61
N LYS A 599 21.73 -0.46 0.01
CA LYS A 599 22.24 0.79 -0.55
C LYS A 599 22.39 0.62 -2.06
N VAL A 600 21.73 1.45 -2.86
CA VAL A 600 21.95 1.57 -4.30
C VAL A 600 22.83 2.79 -4.55
N SER A 601 23.86 2.63 -5.39
CA SER A 601 24.76 3.72 -5.77
C SER A 601 24.00 4.86 -6.46
N ALA A 602 24.53 6.08 -6.38
CA ALA A 602 23.91 7.27 -6.95
C ALA A 602 23.68 7.21 -8.48
N ASP A 603 24.39 6.33 -9.18
CA ASP A 603 24.24 6.08 -10.62
C ASP A 603 23.37 4.83 -10.93
N GLY A 604 22.83 4.16 -9.90
CA GLY A 604 22.01 2.95 -10.06
C GLY A 604 22.80 1.70 -10.47
N SER A 605 24.12 1.79 -10.62
CA SER A 605 24.93 0.70 -11.19
C SER A 605 25.09 -0.51 -10.27
N LYS A 606 24.97 -0.34 -8.94
CA LYS A 606 25.23 -1.39 -7.95
C LYS A 606 24.35 -1.27 -6.71
N THR A 607 23.99 -2.42 -6.14
CA THR A 607 23.39 -2.56 -4.81
C THR A 607 24.33 -3.26 -3.82
N ASP A 608 24.43 -2.72 -2.60
CA ASP A 608 25.17 -3.28 -1.47
C ASP A 608 24.24 -3.59 -0.28
N ILE A 609 24.52 -4.68 0.44
CA ILE A 609 23.87 -5.01 1.73
C ILE A 609 24.66 -4.34 2.85
N ILE A 610 24.04 -3.41 3.58
CA ILE A 610 24.70 -2.61 4.63
C ILE A 610 24.23 -2.93 6.06
N ALA A 611 23.22 -3.77 6.21
CA ALA A 611 22.82 -4.38 7.48
C ALA A 611 21.99 -5.66 7.24
N THR A 612 22.04 -6.59 8.19
CA THR A 612 21.35 -7.89 8.10
C THR A 612 20.58 -8.23 9.37
N GLY A 613 19.74 -9.26 9.33
CA GLY A 613 19.07 -9.79 10.51
C GLY A 613 17.77 -9.08 10.87
N PHE A 614 17.07 -8.51 9.87
CA PHE A 614 15.70 -8.04 10.04
C PHE A 614 14.70 -9.17 9.73
N ARG A 615 13.50 -9.10 10.30
CA ARG A 615 12.40 -10.04 10.01
C ARG A 615 11.42 -9.44 9.01
N ALA A 616 10.78 -8.35 9.37
CA ALA A 616 9.72 -7.68 8.64
C ALA A 616 9.91 -6.16 8.79
N ALA A 617 10.93 -5.66 8.09
CA ALA A 617 11.27 -4.24 8.12
C ALA A 617 10.23 -3.42 7.36
N ASN A 618 9.69 -2.37 7.99
CA ASN A 618 8.63 -1.54 7.41
C ASN A 618 8.99 -0.04 7.33
N GLY A 619 10.09 0.38 7.94
CA GLY A 619 10.51 1.77 7.97
C GLY A 619 12.01 1.89 7.77
N VAL A 620 12.43 2.82 6.91
CA VAL A 620 13.82 3.26 6.76
C VAL A 620 13.85 4.76 6.91
N CYS A 621 14.67 5.25 7.84
CA CYS A 621 14.91 6.67 8.07
C CYS A 621 16.42 6.91 8.04
N ILE A 622 16.86 8.01 7.43
CA ILE A 622 18.25 8.46 7.52
C ILE A 622 18.35 9.46 8.67
N ASN A 623 19.31 9.25 9.55
CA ASN A 623 19.59 10.13 10.66
C ASN A 623 20.45 11.32 10.19
N PRO A 624 20.44 12.46 10.92
CA PRO A 624 21.27 13.62 10.59
C PRO A 624 22.77 13.33 10.49
N ASP A 625 23.26 12.30 11.18
CA ASP A 625 24.65 11.85 11.17
C ASP A 625 25.00 10.86 10.02
N GLY A 626 24.01 10.53 9.16
CA GLY A 626 24.16 9.56 8.06
C GLY A 626 23.97 8.09 8.46
N SER A 627 23.76 7.80 9.75
CA SER A 627 23.28 6.49 10.19
C SER A 627 21.79 6.32 9.86
N PHE A 628 21.20 5.19 10.24
CA PHE A 628 19.83 4.86 9.86
C PHE A 628 18.99 4.46 11.07
N ILE A 629 17.69 4.56 10.92
CA ILE A 629 16.74 3.83 11.74
C ILE A 629 15.98 2.83 10.87
N VAL A 630 15.89 1.59 11.33
CA VAL A 630 15.09 0.55 10.70
C VAL A 630 14.12 -0.04 11.72
N THR A 631 12.82 0.11 11.47
CA THR A 631 11.78 -0.51 12.29
C THR A 631 11.52 -1.94 11.84
N ASP A 632 11.34 -2.86 12.79
CA ASP A 632 11.17 -4.29 12.54
C ASP A 632 10.07 -4.89 13.41
N GLN A 633 9.24 -5.75 12.84
CA GLN A 633 8.04 -6.26 13.52
C GLN A 633 8.28 -7.58 14.27
N GLN A 634 7.57 -7.76 15.39
CA GLN A 634 7.60 -8.92 16.27
C GLN A 634 7.27 -10.21 15.52
N GLY A 635 8.01 -11.27 15.83
CA GLY A 635 7.69 -12.64 15.43
C GLY A 635 8.83 -13.59 15.75
N TYR A 636 9.10 -14.54 14.85
CA TYR A 636 10.20 -15.49 15.02
C TYR A 636 11.55 -14.79 15.18
N TRP A 637 12.30 -15.16 16.23
CA TRP A 637 13.59 -14.54 16.61
C TRP A 637 13.53 -13.05 16.96
N ASN A 638 12.36 -12.41 16.84
CA ASN A 638 12.14 -11.02 17.16
C ASN A 638 11.10 -10.92 18.28
N PRO A 639 11.52 -10.95 19.57
CA PRO A 639 10.62 -11.18 20.70
C PRO A 639 9.53 -10.11 20.87
N MET A 640 9.79 -8.90 20.37
CA MET A 640 8.89 -7.74 20.41
C MET A 640 9.22 -6.86 19.19
N ASN A 641 8.36 -5.89 18.83
CA ASN A 641 8.71 -4.95 17.75
C ASN A 641 9.96 -4.16 18.15
N ARG A 642 10.70 -3.66 17.16
CA ARG A 642 11.98 -2.98 17.36
C ARG A 642 12.04 -1.68 16.59
N ILE A 643 12.61 -0.68 17.24
CA ILE A 643 13.22 0.47 16.58
C ILE A 643 14.73 0.26 16.66
N ASN A 644 15.41 0.05 15.53
CA ASN A 644 16.85 -0.21 15.50
C ASN A 644 17.62 1.04 15.09
N TRP A 645 18.65 1.41 15.85
CA TRP A 645 19.66 2.35 15.38
C TRP A 645 20.72 1.59 14.58
N VAL A 646 20.81 1.88 13.29
CA VAL A 646 21.57 1.10 12.31
C VAL A 646 22.78 1.89 11.81
N LYS A 647 23.98 1.37 12.05
CA LYS A 647 25.24 2.06 11.71
C LYS A 647 25.61 1.99 10.22
N GLY A 648 24.97 1.12 9.43
CA GLY A 648 25.24 0.96 8.00
C GLY A 648 26.57 0.28 7.65
N ILE A 649 27.17 -0.46 8.59
CA ILE A 649 28.49 -1.11 8.43
C ILE A 649 28.42 -2.65 8.48
N GLY A 650 27.32 -3.25 8.03
CA GLY A 650 27.17 -4.70 7.86
C GLY A 650 26.89 -5.47 9.17
N LYS A 651 26.34 -4.82 10.20
CA LYS A 651 25.99 -5.48 11.48
C LYS A 651 24.72 -6.33 11.39
N PHE A 652 24.54 -7.20 12.39
CA PHE A 652 23.41 -8.12 12.51
C PHE A 652 22.41 -7.66 13.59
N TYR A 653 21.13 -7.61 13.23
CA TYR A 653 20.05 -7.02 14.05
C TYR A 653 19.07 -8.05 14.61
N GLY A 654 19.39 -9.35 14.62
CA GLY A 654 18.76 -10.30 15.55
C GLY A 654 17.84 -11.38 14.98
N ASN A 655 17.41 -11.34 13.72
CA ASN A 655 16.65 -12.44 13.14
C ASN A 655 17.57 -13.59 12.69
N MET A 656 17.59 -14.70 13.44
CA MET A 656 18.43 -15.87 13.14
C MET A 656 17.95 -16.70 11.94
N TRP A 657 16.80 -16.35 11.37
CA TRP A 657 16.36 -16.89 10.09
C TRP A 657 16.81 -16.06 8.89
N GLY A 658 17.74 -15.10 9.09
CA GLY A 658 18.40 -14.38 8.00
C GLY A 658 19.34 -15.25 7.16
N TYR A 659 19.90 -14.67 6.10
CA TYR A 659 20.88 -15.36 5.26
C TYR A 659 22.26 -15.31 5.94
N ASN A 660 22.80 -16.48 6.26
CA ASN A 660 24.07 -16.69 6.98
C ASN A 660 24.17 -15.90 8.30
N PRO A 661 23.25 -16.15 9.25
CA PRO A 661 23.27 -15.48 10.54
C PRO A 661 24.51 -15.90 11.35
N PRO A 662 24.89 -15.13 12.39
CA PRO A 662 25.91 -15.57 13.35
C PRO A 662 25.59 -16.96 13.93
N LYS A 663 26.61 -17.76 14.26
CA LYS A 663 26.40 -19.06 14.94
C LYS A 663 25.88 -18.88 16.35
N ASP A 664 26.25 -17.79 17.01
CA ASP A 664 25.76 -17.45 18.35
C ASP A 664 24.32 -16.91 18.27
N SER A 665 23.37 -17.67 18.83
CA SER A 665 21.97 -17.26 18.94
C SER A 665 21.65 -16.54 20.26
N SER A 666 22.65 -16.22 21.08
CA SER A 666 22.49 -15.43 22.30
C SER A 666 22.17 -13.97 21.99
N ARG A 667 21.78 -13.19 23.00
CA ARG A 667 21.54 -11.75 22.85
C ARG A 667 22.80 -10.95 22.51
N ALA A 668 23.99 -11.47 22.83
CA ALA A 668 25.25 -10.79 22.58
C ALA A 668 25.60 -10.72 21.08
N ALA A 669 25.02 -11.62 20.27
CA ALA A 669 25.29 -11.69 18.83
C ALA A 669 24.55 -10.63 18.00
N MET A 670 23.59 -9.91 18.58
CA MET A 670 22.82 -8.87 17.87
C MET A 670 23.12 -7.49 18.43
N GLU A 671 23.08 -6.48 17.55
CA GLU A 671 23.00 -5.09 17.98
C GLU A 671 21.67 -4.87 18.73
N GLN A 672 21.74 -4.18 19.86
CA GLN A 672 20.55 -3.88 20.66
C GLN A 672 19.69 -2.81 19.95
N PRO A 673 18.35 -2.92 20.00
CA PRO A 673 17.49 -1.86 19.45
C PRO A 673 17.56 -0.60 20.31
N LEU A 674 17.23 0.54 19.72
CA LEU A 674 16.95 1.77 20.47
C LEU A 674 15.81 1.53 21.46
N VAL A 675 14.71 0.91 21.00
CA VAL A 675 13.53 0.60 21.82
C VAL A 675 12.91 -0.73 21.38
N TRP A 676 12.54 -1.57 22.35
CA TRP A 676 11.57 -2.65 22.15
C TRP A 676 10.14 -2.10 22.28
N VAL A 677 9.29 -2.26 21.27
CA VAL A 677 7.93 -1.70 21.26
C VAL A 677 6.88 -2.82 21.41
N ASP A 678 6.20 -2.83 22.54
CA ASP A 678 5.15 -3.77 22.88
C ASP A 678 3.92 -3.53 22.00
N MET A 679 3.28 -4.62 21.56
CA MET A 679 2.11 -4.55 20.68
C MET A 679 0.97 -3.70 21.24
N LYS A 680 0.86 -3.55 22.56
CA LYS A 680 -0.12 -2.64 23.19
C LYS A 680 0.11 -1.18 22.76
N TYR A 681 1.37 -0.78 22.58
CA TYR A 681 1.74 0.58 22.16
C TYR A 681 1.73 0.68 20.64
N ASP A 682 2.38 -0.24 19.95
CA ASP A 682 2.28 -0.36 18.50
C ASP A 682 2.45 -1.81 18.07
N ARG A 683 1.44 -2.35 17.38
CA ARG A 683 1.49 -3.72 16.84
C ARG A 683 2.28 -3.84 15.54
N SER A 684 2.50 -2.74 14.84
CA SER A 684 3.21 -2.72 13.56
C SER A 684 3.79 -1.32 13.29
N PRO A 685 4.93 -0.97 13.92
CA PRO A 685 5.62 0.28 13.64
C PRO A 685 6.05 0.37 12.17
N SER A 686 6.09 1.59 11.64
CA SER A 686 6.42 1.87 10.23
C SER A 686 7.58 2.85 10.10
N GLU A 687 7.57 3.74 9.11
CA GLU A 687 8.66 4.70 8.89
C GLU A 687 8.75 5.70 10.04
N MET A 688 9.98 6.07 10.37
CA MET A 688 10.26 7.13 11.32
C MET A 688 10.64 8.40 10.58
N VAL A 689 10.29 9.55 11.15
CA VAL A 689 10.45 10.85 10.52
C VAL A 689 11.01 11.85 11.53
N TRP A 690 12.13 12.47 11.20
CA TRP A 690 12.67 13.59 11.98
C TRP A 690 11.79 14.83 11.78
N VAL A 691 11.56 15.57 12.85
CA VAL A 691 10.82 16.84 12.80
C VAL A 691 11.76 17.93 12.32
N GLU A 692 11.61 18.32 11.05
CA GLU A 692 12.45 19.33 10.39
C GLU A 692 11.70 20.66 10.25
N SER A 693 11.12 21.16 11.35
CA SER A 693 10.27 22.35 11.31
C SER A 693 10.21 23.09 12.63
N ASN A 694 10.72 24.33 12.64
CA ASN A 694 10.60 25.23 13.79
C ASN A 694 9.12 25.52 14.16
N LYS A 695 8.18 25.34 13.22
CA LYS A 695 6.75 25.51 13.50
C LYS A 695 6.19 24.46 14.46
N TRP A 696 6.88 23.34 14.67
CA TRP A 696 6.50 22.31 15.63
C TRP A 696 7.05 22.57 17.04
N GLY A 697 7.61 23.76 17.28
CA GLY A 697 8.00 24.23 18.60
C GLY A 697 8.99 23.29 19.29
N ALA A 698 8.62 22.82 20.48
CA ALA A 698 9.48 21.97 21.31
C ALA A 698 9.77 20.58 20.72
N LEU A 699 9.04 20.16 19.68
CA LEU A 699 9.28 18.89 18.98
C LEU A 699 10.26 19.02 17.82
N ASN A 700 10.69 20.24 17.46
CA ASN A 700 11.65 20.45 16.38
C ASN A 700 12.98 19.73 16.67
N GLY A 701 13.51 19.02 15.68
CA GLY A 701 14.67 18.13 15.83
C GLY A 701 14.38 16.83 16.58
N GLY A 702 13.14 16.60 17.01
CA GLY A 702 12.68 15.36 17.61
C GLY A 702 12.34 14.30 16.56
N LEU A 703 11.97 13.11 17.03
CA LEU A 703 11.79 11.94 16.19
C LEU A 703 10.37 11.36 16.35
N LEU A 704 9.67 11.19 15.23
CA LEU A 704 8.33 10.62 15.18
C LEU A 704 8.38 9.17 14.71
N SER A 705 7.58 8.32 15.34
CA SER A 705 7.31 6.95 14.87
C SER A 705 5.88 6.88 14.36
N LEU A 706 5.73 6.61 13.07
CA LEU A 706 4.41 6.38 12.46
C LEU A 706 3.95 4.96 12.79
N SER A 707 2.64 4.80 12.99
CA SER A 707 2.03 3.50 13.29
C SER A 707 1.14 3.03 12.14
N TYR A 708 1.60 2.01 11.42
CA TYR A 708 0.71 1.24 10.53
C TYR A 708 -0.29 0.45 11.35
N GLY A 709 0.14 -0.13 12.47
CA GLY A 709 -0.67 -0.99 13.32
C GLY A 709 -1.95 -0.32 13.83
N TYR A 710 -1.86 0.94 14.25
CA TYR A 710 -2.96 1.65 14.89
C TYR A 710 -3.38 2.96 14.22
N GLY A 711 -2.68 3.43 13.19
CA GLY A 711 -3.00 4.71 12.55
C GLY A 711 -2.89 5.87 13.53
N LYS A 712 -1.72 6.02 14.17
CA LYS A 712 -1.39 7.11 15.10
C LYS A 712 0.08 7.50 14.93
N ILE A 713 0.53 8.52 15.67
CA ILE A 713 1.93 8.94 15.74
C ILE A 713 2.41 8.86 17.18
N GLN A 714 3.63 8.33 17.37
CA GLN A 714 4.33 8.35 18.64
C GLN A 714 5.53 9.30 18.55
N TYR A 715 5.87 9.93 19.66
CA TYR A 715 7.12 10.66 19.83
C TYR A 715 8.16 9.74 20.47
N VAL A 716 9.41 9.81 19.97
CA VAL A 716 10.51 8.98 20.44
C VAL A 716 11.44 9.82 21.32
N LEU A 717 11.61 9.33 22.56
CA LEU A 717 12.45 9.90 23.59
C LEU A 717 13.81 9.20 23.57
N ASN A 718 14.61 9.45 22.53
CA ASN A 718 15.91 8.80 22.35
C ASN A 718 17.03 9.47 23.17
N GLU A 719 18.00 8.68 23.60
CA GLU A 719 19.21 9.13 24.26
C GLU A 719 20.40 8.20 23.96
N THR A 720 21.61 8.76 24.04
CA THR A 720 22.86 7.99 23.99
C THR A 720 23.49 7.97 25.38
N VAL A 721 23.71 6.78 25.94
CA VAL A 721 24.32 6.60 27.26
C VAL A 721 25.55 5.70 27.11
N ASN A 722 26.74 6.22 27.42
CA ASN A 722 28.01 5.49 27.30
C ASN A 722 28.22 4.84 25.90
N GLY A 723 27.80 5.54 24.84
CA GLY A 723 27.89 5.07 23.45
C GLY A 723 26.83 4.04 23.03
N GLN A 724 25.87 3.71 23.91
CA GLN A 724 24.72 2.86 23.60
C GLN A 724 23.49 3.74 23.37
N GLU A 725 22.84 3.54 22.23
CA GLU A 725 21.53 4.13 21.93
C GLU A 725 20.44 3.40 22.70
N GLN A 726 19.57 4.16 23.37
CA GLN A 726 18.37 3.65 24.04
C GLN A 726 17.26 4.71 24.04
N GLY A 727 16.05 4.36 24.44
CA GLY A 727 15.00 5.36 24.55
C GLY A 727 13.63 4.80 24.89
N ALA A 728 12.62 5.63 24.63
CA ALA A 728 11.22 5.28 24.83
C ALA A 728 10.32 5.85 23.74
N VAL A 729 9.09 5.34 23.68
CA VAL A 729 8.01 5.87 22.85
C VAL A 729 6.86 6.34 23.74
N ILE A 730 6.17 7.39 23.30
CA ILE A 730 4.92 7.87 23.88
C ILE A 730 3.98 8.34 22.78
N ASP A 731 2.68 8.04 22.90
CA ASP A 731 1.71 8.49 21.91
C ASP A 731 1.58 10.02 21.91
N LEU A 732 1.57 10.63 20.72
CA LEU A 732 1.13 12.02 20.59
C LEU A 732 -0.41 12.05 20.66
N PRO A 733 -0.98 12.79 21.63
CA PRO A 733 -2.42 12.74 21.87
C PRO A 733 -3.21 13.47 20.78
N GLY A 734 -4.44 13.01 20.55
CA GLY A 734 -5.36 13.61 19.60
C GLY A 734 -5.08 13.30 18.13
N ILE A 735 -4.07 12.46 17.83
CA ILE A 735 -3.79 12.02 16.46
C ILE A 735 -4.32 10.60 16.24
N LYS A 736 -5.34 10.47 15.40
CA LYS A 736 -5.87 9.19 14.93
C LYS A 736 -6.25 9.30 13.46
N PHE A 737 -5.76 8.37 12.65
CA PHE A 737 -6.03 8.29 11.21
C PHE A 737 -7.09 7.23 10.93
N LEU A 738 -7.69 7.27 9.73
CA LEU A 738 -8.70 6.30 9.28
C LEU A 738 -8.09 5.04 8.64
N THR A 739 -6.77 5.01 8.48
CA THR A 739 -6.02 3.86 7.95
C THR A 739 -4.70 3.72 8.72
N GLY A 740 -4.01 2.59 8.54
CA GLY A 740 -2.63 2.46 9.02
C GLY A 740 -1.71 3.42 8.27
N VAL A 741 -0.81 4.13 8.97
CA VAL A 741 0.09 5.12 8.33
C VAL A 741 1.49 4.55 8.10
N MET A 742 1.89 4.58 6.82
CA MET A 742 3.08 4.02 6.17
C MET A 742 4.33 4.90 6.25
N ARG A 743 4.16 6.12 5.73
CA ARG A 743 5.22 7.04 5.30
C ARG A 743 4.82 8.46 5.61
N GLY A 744 5.82 9.33 5.79
CA GLY A 744 5.57 10.76 5.96
C GLY A 744 6.73 11.64 5.55
N ARG A 745 6.42 12.88 5.19
CA ARG A 745 7.38 13.92 4.79
C ARG A 745 6.94 15.26 5.37
N PHE A 746 7.89 16.05 5.84
CA PHE A 746 7.62 17.46 6.12
C PHE A 746 7.59 18.23 4.81
N ASN A 747 6.56 19.04 4.61
CA ASN A 747 6.49 19.93 3.47
C ASN A 747 7.41 21.14 3.72
N PRO A 748 8.34 21.47 2.79
CA PRO A 748 9.34 22.51 3.04
C PRO A 748 8.76 23.93 3.07
N THR A 749 7.56 24.16 2.54
CA THR A 749 6.93 25.49 2.50
C THR A 749 6.06 25.74 3.73
N ASP A 750 5.10 24.86 4.04
CA ASP A 750 4.23 25.06 5.20
C ASP A 750 4.82 24.52 6.51
N GLY A 751 5.88 23.70 6.46
CA GLY A 751 6.56 23.13 7.61
C GLY A 751 5.71 22.12 8.39
N GLN A 752 4.68 21.53 7.78
CA GLN A 752 3.79 20.56 8.41
C GLN A 752 4.07 19.13 7.92
N LEU A 753 3.68 18.14 8.73
CA LEU A 753 3.88 16.74 8.39
C LEU A 753 2.75 16.26 7.49
N TYR A 754 3.09 15.72 6.34
CA TYR A 754 2.18 14.96 5.49
C TYR A 754 2.45 13.47 5.67
N ALA A 755 1.39 12.69 5.82
CA ALA A 755 1.50 11.26 6.08
C ALA A 755 0.45 10.48 5.29
N CYS A 756 0.83 9.32 4.77
CA CYS A 756 -0.05 8.45 4.01
C CYS A 756 0.08 6.98 4.42
N GLY A 757 -0.92 6.19 4.07
CA GLY A 757 -0.86 4.74 4.26
C GLY A 757 -2.10 4.02 3.78
N MET A 758 -2.23 2.77 4.22
CA MET A 758 -3.20 1.81 3.75
C MET A 758 -3.65 0.84 4.83
N SER A 759 -4.71 0.10 4.50
CA SER A 759 -5.23 -1.01 5.30
C SER A 759 -5.03 -2.32 4.55
N ALA A 760 -4.26 -3.21 5.15
CA ALA A 760 -4.01 -4.58 4.70
C ALA A 760 -3.62 -5.45 5.91
N TRP A 761 -3.06 -6.64 5.67
CA TRP A 761 -2.58 -7.50 6.74
C TRP A 761 -1.67 -6.76 7.74
N GLY A 762 -1.93 -6.95 9.03
CA GLY A 762 -1.12 -6.42 10.14
C GLY A 762 -1.65 -5.17 10.83
N THR A 763 -2.53 -4.38 10.20
CA THR A 763 -3.15 -3.20 10.82
C THR A 763 -4.48 -3.51 11.51
N ASN A 764 -4.79 -2.77 12.58
CA ASN A 764 -6.12 -2.72 13.19
C ASN A 764 -6.92 -1.51 12.73
N GLN A 765 -6.30 -0.57 12.01
CA GLN A 765 -6.97 0.64 11.58
C GLN A 765 -7.56 0.45 10.18
N MET A 766 -8.76 -0.13 10.13
CA MET A 766 -9.39 -0.64 8.90
C MET A 766 -10.48 0.27 8.34
N MET A 767 -10.71 1.47 8.90
CA MET A 767 -11.85 2.33 8.52
C MET A 767 -11.81 2.75 7.04
N ARG A 768 -10.63 2.87 6.44
CA ARG A 768 -10.44 3.13 4.99
C ARG A 768 -9.32 2.28 4.40
N GLY A 769 -9.43 1.94 3.12
CA GLY A 769 -8.40 1.18 2.39
C GLY A 769 -7.06 1.91 2.25
N GLY A 770 -7.08 3.25 2.22
CA GLY A 770 -5.92 4.12 2.32
C GLY A 770 -6.28 5.57 2.58
N GLY A 771 -5.27 6.43 2.74
CA GLY A 771 -5.48 7.82 3.13
C GLY A 771 -4.24 8.68 3.06
N LEU A 772 -4.46 10.00 2.95
CA LEU A 772 -3.46 11.06 2.98
C LEU A 772 -3.89 12.14 3.97
N TYR A 773 -2.97 12.57 4.82
CA TYR A 773 -3.22 13.47 5.94
C TYR A 773 -2.17 14.56 6.01
N ARG A 774 -2.56 15.76 6.47
CA ARG A 774 -1.64 16.79 6.95
C ARG A 774 -1.84 16.98 8.45
N VAL A 775 -0.78 16.79 9.23
CA VAL A 775 -0.76 17.02 10.67
C VAL A 775 -0.14 18.38 10.96
N ARG A 776 -0.87 19.22 11.67
CA ARG A 776 -0.45 20.57 12.04
C ARG A 776 -0.32 20.71 13.54
N TYR A 777 0.82 21.23 14.00
CA TYR A 777 0.92 21.70 15.39
C TYR A 777 0.14 23.02 15.54
N THR A 778 -0.69 23.11 16.57
CA THR A 778 -1.62 24.25 16.79
C THR A 778 -1.04 25.33 17.70
N GLY A 779 0.16 25.15 18.23
CA GLY A 779 0.77 26.05 19.23
C GLY A 779 0.29 25.81 20.67
N LYS A 780 -0.62 24.86 20.89
CA LYS A 780 -1.09 24.51 22.25
C LYS A 780 -0.08 23.62 22.99
N THR A 781 -0.20 23.58 24.32
CA THR A 781 0.62 22.77 25.21
C THR A 781 0.70 21.31 24.74
N ILE A 782 1.91 20.76 24.65
CA ILE A 782 2.13 19.34 24.39
C ILE A 782 2.10 18.61 25.74
N PRO A 783 1.09 17.77 26.03
CA PRO A 783 0.91 17.23 27.38
C PRO A 783 1.80 16.00 27.68
N VAL A 784 2.83 15.79 26.87
CA VAL A 784 3.78 14.67 26.96
C VAL A 784 5.21 15.19 27.08
N PRO A 785 6.12 14.45 27.74
CA PRO A 785 7.53 14.81 27.77
C PRO A 785 8.12 14.86 26.36
N ILE A 786 9.07 15.77 26.17
CA ILE A 786 9.83 15.97 24.94
C ILE A 786 11.24 15.39 25.04
N LYS A 787 11.67 14.98 26.24
CA LYS A 787 12.94 14.32 26.49
C LYS A 787 12.86 13.40 27.69
N MET A 788 13.58 12.28 27.62
CA MET A 788 13.84 11.39 28.75
C MET A 788 15.35 11.27 28.96
N LYS A 789 15.78 11.19 30.22
CA LYS A 789 17.13 10.76 30.58
C LYS A 789 17.08 9.72 31.68
N VAL A 790 17.85 8.64 31.53
CA VAL A 790 17.98 7.60 32.54
C VAL A 790 19.30 7.75 33.30
N LEU A 791 19.21 7.91 34.62
CA LEU A 791 20.32 7.99 35.56
C LEU A 791 20.34 6.77 36.48
N GLU A 792 21.41 6.59 37.25
CA GLU A 792 21.62 5.42 38.12
C GLU A 792 20.45 5.13 39.08
N LYS A 793 19.78 6.17 39.60
CA LYS A 793 18.69 6.04 40.58
C LYS A 793 17.43 6.83 40.21
N SER A 794 17.41 7.45 39.04
CA SER A 794 16.31 8.31 38.65
C SER A 794 16.08 8.36 37.15
N ILE A 795 14.85 8.68 36.77
CA ILE A 795 14.47 9.02 35.40
C ILE A 795 14.04 10.48 35.40
N VAL A 796 14.61 11.25 34.47
CA VAL A 796 14.32 12.66 34.27
C VAL A 796 13.48 12.82 33.02
N LEU A 797 12.34 13.49 33.13
CA LEU A 797 11.44 13.81 32.04
C LEU A 797 11.38 15.33 31.87
N ASP A 798 11.76 15.85 30.72
CA ASP A 798 11.60 17.28 30.41
C ASP A 798 10.32 17.47 29.59
N PHE A 799 9.48 18.42 29.98
CA PHE A 799 8.25 18.83 29.30
C PHE A 799 8.44 20.18 28.59
N ASP A 800 7.49 20.56 27.74
CA ASP A 800 7.46 21.89 27.10
C ASP A 800 6.86 22.98 28.00
N THR A 801 6.25 22.59 29.13
CA THR A 801 5.47 23.44 30.03
C THR A 801 5.87 23.23 31.51
N PRO A 802 5.82 24.27 32.36
CA PRO A 802 6.13 24.14 33.78
C PRO A 802 5.15 23.22 34.52
N ILE A 803 5.66 22.36 35.38
CA ILE A 803 4.89 21.32 36.06
C ILE A 803 4.43 21.81 37.44
N ASP A 804 3.19 21.48 37.81
CA ASP A 804 2.67 21.75 39.16
C ASP A 804 3.37 20.85 40.20
N GLN A 805 3.98 21.49 41.20
CA GLN A 805 4.79 20.79 42.21
C GLN A 805 3.96 19.84 43.08
N ASN A 806 2.70 20.18 43.36
CA ASN A 806 1.85 19.37 44.24
C ASN A 806 1.46 18.05 43.58
N SER A 807 0.93 18.11 42.35
CA SER A 807 0.61 16.92 41.58
C SER A 807 1.84 16.08 41.26
N ALA A 808 2.99 16.71 41.02
CA ALA A 808 4.26 16.01 40.81
C ALA A 808 4.76 15.31 42.09
N ALA A 809 4.54 15.87 43.29
CA ALA A 809 4.98 15.27 44.55
C ALA A 809 4.12 14.08 45.01
N ASP A 810 2.88 13.98 44.53
CA ASP A 810 1.97 12.88 44.82
C ASP A 810 2.37 11.61 44.05
N LEU A 811 2.94 10.66 44.77
CA LEU A 811 3.46 9.41 44.22
C LEU A 811 2.37 8.50 43.64
N SER A 812 1.10 8.68 44.03
CA SER A 812 -0.02 7.91 43.48
C SER A 812 -0.32 8.25 42.02
N ASN A 813 0.23 9.37 41.53
CA ASN A 813 0.15 9.76 40.14
C ASN A 813 1.12 9.00 39.22
N PHE A 814 1.93 8.07 39.74
CA PHE A 814 2.94 7.34 38.97
C PHE A 814 2.83 5.84 39.16
N GLU A 815 2.97 5.10 38.07
CA GLU A 815 3.16 3.65 38.11
C GLU A 815 4.31 3.27 37.17
N VAL A 816 5.31 2.58 37.72
CA VAL A 816 6.45 2.08 36.96
C VAL A 816 6.41 0.57 36.92
N LYS A 817 6.38 -0.02 35.73
CA LYS A 817 6.42 -1.48 35.53
C LYS A 817 7.60 -1.86 34.67
N THR A 818 8.17 -3.02 34.94
CA THR A 818 9.26 -3.57 34.12
C THR A 818 9.01 -5.03 33.78
N TRP A 819 9.52 -5.49 32.66
CA TRP A 819 9.61 -6.92 32.33
C TRP A 819 10.76 -7.18 31.36
N GLN A 820 11.11 -8.45 31.25
CA GLN A 820 12.17 -8.97 30.39
C GLN A 820 11.58 -9.77 29.23
N LEU A 821 12.36 -9.89 28.15
CA LEU A 821 12.02 -10.61 26.94
C LEU A 821 12.94 -11.81 26.74
N VAL A 822 12.38 -12.87 26.15
CA VAL A 822 13.12 -14.07 25.77
C VAL A 822 13.23 -14.13 24.25
N ARG A 823 14.45 -13.90 23.74
CA ARG A 823 14.77 -14.10 22.33
C ARG A 823 14.82 -15.59 22.03
N SER A 824 13.96 -16.07 21.14
CA SER A 824 13.92 -17.49 20.75
C SER A 824 13.34 -17.70 19.36
N LYS A 825 13.35 -18.94 18.88
CA LYS A 825 12.66 -19.36 17.66
C LYS A 825 11.12 -19.36 17.76
N LYS A 826 10.53 -19.04 18.92
CA LYS A 826 9.07 -18.90 19.06
C LYS A 826 8.63 -17.54 18.49
N TYR A 827 7.36 -17.44 18.13
CA TYR A 827 6.81 -16.17 17.67
C TYR A 827 6.63 -15.22 18.86
N GLY A 828 7.43 -14.14 18.91
CA GLY A 828 7.39 -13.18 20.01
C GLY A 828 7.90 -13.74 21.34
N SER A 829 7.65 -12.98 22.40
CA SER A 829 7.96 -13.33 23.79
C SER A 829 6.78 -12.97 24.69
N GLU A 830 6.50 -13.81 25.68
CA GLU A 830 5.70 -13.40 26.83
C GLU A 830 6.46 -12.38 27.67
N ARG A 831 5.76 -11.71 28.59
CA ARG A 831 6.39 -10.80 29.56
C ARG A 831 6.95 -11.63 30.72
N HIS A 832 8.28 -11.69 30.84
CA HIS A 832 8.95 -12.42 31.92
C HIS A 832 9.38 -11.48 33.04
N ASN A 833 9.46 -11.99 34.27
CA ASN A 833 9.95 -11.23 35.44
C ASN A 833 9.27 -9.86 35.59
N GLN A 834 7.94 -9.83 35.47
CA GLN A 834 7.19 -8.59 35.59
C GLN A 834 7.28 -8.06 37.04
N LYS A 835 7.67 -6.80 37.19
CA LYS A 835 7.78 -6.11 38.48
C LYS A 835 7.06 -4.77 38.41
N VAL A 836 6.52 -4.32 39.54
CA VAL A 836 6.13 -2.92 39.76
C VAL A 836 7.25 -2.29 40.59
N LEU A 837 7.90 -1.24 40.07
CA LEU A 837 8.96 -0.54 40.78
C LEU A 837 8.36 0.60 41.60
N LYS A 838 8.89 0.79 42.81
CA LYS A 838 8.44 1.85 43.72
C LYS A 838 9.11 3.17 43.34
N VAL A 839 8.30 4.19 43.09
CA VAL A 839 8.78 5.58 42.99
C VAL A 839 9.01 6.08 44.42
N GLY A 840 10.27 6.25 44.81
CA GLY A 840 10.64 6.67 46.16
C GLY A 840 10.49 8.17 46.40
N LYS A 841 10.69 8.97 45.33
CA LYS A 841 10.51 10.43 45.35
C LYS A 841 10.19 10.92 43.95
N SER A 842 9.31 11.91 43.86
CA SER A 842 9.04 12.66 42.62
C SER A 842 9.11 14.15 42.91
N GLN A 843 9.78 14.92 42.03
CA GLN A 843 9.93 16.36 42.19
C GLN A 843 9.90 17.07 40.84
N ALA A 844 9.12 18.14 40.75
CA ALA A 844 9.16 19.07 39.63
C ALA A 844 10.13 20.23 39.90
N MET A 845 10.93 20.59 38.89
CA MET A 845 11.78 21.77 38.83
C MET A 845 11.48 22.49 37.52
N ASP A 846 10.60 23.49 37.56
CA ASP A 846 10.06 24.15 36.36
C ASP A 846 9.46 23.12 35.38
N LYS A 847 10.04 22.93 34.18
CA LYS A 847 9.56 21.98 33.16
C LYS A 847 10.10 20.56 33.33
N ARG A 848 10.93 20.32 34.34
CA ARG A 848 11.61 19.05 34.57
C ARG A 848 10.96 18.26 35.69
N LEU A 849 10.62 17.01 35.42
CA LEU A 849 10.19 16.03 36.42
C LEU A 849 11.33 15.05 36.69
N ILE A 850 11.66 14.85 37.97
CA ILE A 850 12.68 13.90 38.41
C ILE A 850 12.00 12.81 39.24
N LEU A 851 12.01 11.58 38.74
CA LEU A 851 11.46 10.40 39.39
C LEU A 851 12.61 9.56 39.97
N SER A 852 12.74 9.49 41.28
CA SER A 852 13.66 8.56 41.95
C SER A 852 12.99 7.19 42.06
N ILE A 853 13.59 6.17 41.46
CA ILE A 853 12.99 4.82 41.34
C ILE A 853 13.86 3.84 42.12
N GLU A 854 13.27 3.14 43.09
CA GLU A 854 13.96 2.14 43.88
C GLU A 854 14.30 0.91 43.00
N ASN A 855 15.54 0.43 43.09
CA ASN A 855 16.05 -0.73 42.33
C ASN A 855 15.94 -0.59 40.81
N LEU A 856 16.15 0.62 40.27
CA LEU A 856 16.25 0.84 38.84
C LEU A 856 17.45 0.07 38.27
N GLU A 857 17.20 -0.76 37.26
CA GLU A 857 18.20 -1.62 36.62
C GLU A 857 18.05 -1.59 35.10
N LYS A 858 19.03 -2.18 34.40
CA LYS A 858 18.94 -2.44 32.96
C LYS A 858 17.76 -3.38 32.70
N VAL A 859 16.92 -3.04 31.73
CA VAL A 859 15.70 -3.79 31.45
C VAL A 859 15.25 -3.64 30.00
N ASP A 860 14.70 -4.72 29.45
CA ASP A 860 14.17 -4.72 28.09
C ASP A 860 13.01 -3.76 27.92
N VAL A 861 12.07 -3.80 28.86
CA VAL A 861 10.90 -2.93 28.80
C VAL A 861 10.59 -2.35 30.17
N ILE A 862 10.48 -1.03 30.21
CA ILE A 862 9.96 -0.25 31.32
C ILE A 862 8.75 0.55 30.82
N THR A 863 7.68 0.63 31.61
CA THR A 863 6.58 1.58 31.38
C THR A 863 6.50 2.55 32.54
N ILE A 864 6.21 3.81 32.21
CA ILE A 864 5.99 4.88 33.19
C ILE A 864 4.65 5.51 32.86
N ASP A 865 3.63 5.14 33.62
CA ASP A 865 2.33 5.80 33.57
C ASP A 865 2.36 6.99 34.54
N TYR A 866 1.90 8.16 34.09
CA TYR A 866 1.86 9.36 34.91
C TYR A 866 0.57 10.16 34.70
N LYS A 867 0.10 10.82 35.77
CA LYS A 867 -1.08 11.71 35.75
C LYS A 867 -0.83 12.95 36.61
N ILE A 868 -0.18 13.95 36.05
CA ILE A 868 0.16 15.20 36.74
C ILE A 868 -0.53 16.39 36.07
N LYS A 869 -0.24 17.61 36.55
CA LYS A 869 -0.73 18.86 35.95
C LYS A 869 0.41 19.81 35.65
N ASN A 870 0.20 20.74 34.73
CA ASN A 870 1.06 21.91 34.60
C ASN A 870 0.64 23.01 35.58
N THR A 871 1.41 24.09 35.67
CA THR A 871 1.12 25.23 36.56
C THR A 871 -0.15 26.01 36.20
N LYS A 872 -0.73 25.76 35.03
CA LYS A 872 -2.05 26.29 34.61
C LYS A 872 -3.22 25.35 34.97
N GLY A 873 -2.93 24.20 35.60
CA GLY A 873 -3.92 23.19 35.96
C GLY A 873 -4.34 22.27 34.80
N GLU A 874 -3.72 22.38 33.62
CA GLU A 874 -3.97 21.49 32.48
C GLU A 874 -3.37 20.10 32.76
N PRO A 875 -4.08 19.01 32.42
CA PRO A 875 -3.59 17.65 32.67
C PRO A 875 -2.40 17.29 31.76
N LEU A 876 -1.34 16.76 32.37
CA LEU A 876 -0.24 16.09 31.69
C LEU A 876 -0.37 14.60 32.04
N THR A 877 -0.95 13.82 31.13
CA THR A 877 -1.19 12.38 31.33
C THR A 877 -0.61 11.61 30.15
N GLY A 878 0.11 10.54 30.44
CA GLY A 878 0.73 9.75 29.41
C GLY A 878 1.23 8.41 29.92
N SER A 879 1.58 7.56 28.95
CA SER A 879 2.16 6.25 29.17
C SER A 879 3.40 6.13 28.31
N ILE A 880 4.57 6.19 28.96
CA ILE A 880 5.86 6.03 28.31
C ILE A 880 6.20 4.55 28.30
N GLN A 881 6.74 4.04 27.20
CA GLN A 881 7.31 2.71 27.15
C GLN A 881 8.71 2.74 26.57
N GLY A 882 9.70 2.27 27.31
CA GLY A 882 11.11 2.36 26.93
C GLY A 882 11.94 1.13 27.23
N THR A 883 13.22 1.23 26.88
CA THR A 883 14.25 0.22 27.07
C THR A 883 15.47 0.87 27.74
N ILE A 884 16.08 0.19 28.71
CA ILE A 884 17.26 0.67 29.44
C ILE A 884 18.39 -0.33 29.26
N HIS A 885 19.34 -0.01 28.40
CA HIS A 885 20.55 -0.83 28.18
C HIS A 885 21.70 -0.39 29.10
N GLN A 886 21.76 0.89 29.42
CA GLN A 886 22.76 1.51 30.29
C GLN A 886 22.08 2.54 31.21
N LEU A 887 22.66 2.71 32.40
CA LEU A 887 22.29 3.77 33.33
C LEU A 887 23.32 4.90 33.20
N GLY A 888 22.85 6.14 33.12
CA GLY A 888 23.70 7.33 33.14
C GLY A 888 24.25 7.62 34.54
N ASN A 889 25.37 8.34 34.58
CA ASN A 889 25.97 8.83 35.82
C ASN A 889 25.25 10.07 36.36
#